data_AF-A0A0X3TNJ3-F1
#
_entry.id   AF-A0A0X3TNJ3-F1
#
_cell.length_a   1.000
_cell.length_b   1.000
_cell.length_c   1.000
_cell.angle_alpha   90.00
_cell.angle_beta   90.00
_cell.angle_gamma   90.00
#
_symmetry.space_group_name_H-M   'P 1'
#
loop_
_entity.id
_entity.type
_entity.pdbx_description
1 polymer ?
#
loop_
_entity_poly.entity_id
_entity_poly.type
_entity_poly.pdbx_seq_one_letter_code
_entity_poly.pdbx_strand_id
1 'polypeptide(L)'
;MHMLRFKGSNFLRRLNLLSSIRGKITFILVALSAVAGGAGYLTYQSFSRVAVSADNMTARDLPRLSQSTALISAASATKDAMVLTLMQQDLAGLTRAEETLETASQALTKAVAAQPDESRAAFSADLAHVMQTLDTLVEARESAFDFNNRAAEMTHELQEGVTALQTILLQTADDAYFNIAIQGEDTIAAIEETMVDLVDNKFTSLQELLETRAQLNLMSGVSLALSTTRDQAMRSILSDLASSYQKHLSKGLEALALRDYGADIEADLTNAVGILDKAIALGQLGRPVDRAAVLSGRQQADAALSTAIDDMVFELTIAAEDAASGNRDAIQGLLDNEVAYMNALLEINSWLSAYQIEALKIAGAQTLEQARIAGDALAAAAGSLSKYADFGDGSLAGPLSRLSDMASADQGLAFLRMKSLDSDRIATDAAEETVKAVLKIAGAASLQGVASQETITENARSMAADATEVQGNLGKLGAFALGFVFLALLMNHWLIIRPLNAISRTTERLSQGDMTPVTGFERASDEVRRIANALKVFRDGLVEKEEMARIAEEERAENQAKQTAAVDAIGTGLAHFAKGDLTYRITRELTDGYAKLKDDFNLTASTLNATVVEVFQVADSLRSGSAEIQQASNDLSHRTESQAATLEETAAAIEELTASVRSAAEGSRDAENTTNEARDEAIASGQIVEETVSAMKDIEDSSTQISQIIGVIDDIAFQTNLLALNAGVEAARAGEAGRGFAVVASEVRGLSQRTTDAAREIKGLISKSTQQVKSGVSLVGRTGTTLRSISDRVSHISNLVSAIADSTSEQATGLSEANIAVSQLDQVTQQNAAMVEETSAAGQLLSQDAIKLSRLIDAFTIDVQDVGTDQHKRGFAPDEPFHKAKQFVA
;
A
#
# COMPACT_ATOMS: atom_id res chain seq x y z
N MET A 1 87.62 24.46 44.16
CA MET A 1 88.49 24.80 45.30
C MET A 1 89.61 23.76 45.38
N HIS A 2 90.86 24.23 45.19
CA HIS A 2 92.18 23.67 45.51
C HIS A 2 92.45 22.15 45.65
N MET A 3 93.31 21.66 44.74
CA MET A 3 94.69 21.16 44.93
C MET A 3 95.06 20.09 46.00
N LEU A 4 95.85 19.13 45.50
CA LEU A 4 97.06 18.47 46.05
C LEU A 4 97.01 17.04 46.65
N ARG A 5 97.48 16.10 45.82
CA ARG A 5 98.60 15.15 45.99
C ARG A 5 98.68 14.18 47.20
N PHE A 6 98.58 12.89 46.84
CA PHE A 6 99.49 11.76 47.11
C PHE A 6 100.02 11.49 48.54
N LYS A 7 99.60 10.36 49.12
CA LYS A 7 100.47 9.34 49.75
C LYS A 7 99.69 8.06 50.10
N GLY A 8 100.29 6.89 49.85
CA GLY A 8 100.06 5.71 50.71
C GLY A 8 99.46 4.46 50.10
N SER A 9 100.08 3.87 49.06
CA SER A 9 99.93 2.43 48.81
C SER A 9 100.82 1.65 49.79
N ASN A 10 100.25 0.85 50.70
CA ASN A 10 100.95 -0.24 51.39
C ASN A 10 99.99 -1.11 52.22
N PHE A 11 99.13 -1.90 51.57
CA PHE A 11 98.41 -2.98 52.29
C PHE A 11 98.18 -4.29 51.52
N LEU A 12 98.69 -4.46 50.30
CA LEU A 12 98.59 -5.74 49.57
C LEU A 12 99.94 -6.39 49.34
N ARG A 13 100.70 -6.61 50.43
CA ARG A 13 102.01 -7.27 50.41
C ARG A 13 102.04 -8.44 51.39
N ARG A 14 101.19 -9.44 51.19
CA ARG A 14 101.30 -10.79 51.80
C ARG A 14 100.35 -11.78 51.10
N LEU A 15 100.74 -12.22 49.90
CA LEU A 15 100.35 -13.49 49.25
C LEU A 15 101.23 -13.64 47.99
N ASN A 16 102.36 -14.32 48.13
CA ASN A 16 103.29 -14.60 47.02
C ASN A 16 102.78 -15.79 46.18
N LEU A 17 101.56 -15.70 45.64
CA LEU A 17 100.96 -16.74 44.78
C LEU A 17 101.44 -16.69 43.33
N LEU A 18 102.23 -15.69 42.94
CA LEU A 18 102.69 -15.48 41.56
C LEU A 18 104.21 -15.68 41.38
N SER A 19 104.88 -16.45 42.25
CA SER A 19 106.32 -16.75 42.08
C SER A 19 106.59 -17.99 41.23
N SER A 20 105.60 -18.88 41.06
CA SER A 20 105.70 -20.09 40.23
C SER A 20 104.79 -20.00 39.00
N ILE A 21 105.21 -20.66 37.91
CA ILE A 21 104.43 -20.72 36.66
C ILE A 21 103.05 -21.36 36.89
N ARG A 22 102.92 -22.31 37.83
CA ARG A 22 101.62 -22.91 38.20
C ARG A 22 100.66 -21.89 38.81
N GLY A 23 101.13 -21.07 39.77
CA GLY A 23 100.27 -20.11 40.46
C GLY A 23 99.68 -19.02 39.55
N LYS A 24 100.43 -18.65 38.49
CA LYS A 24 99.97 -17.71 37.46
C LYS A 24 98.86 -18.29 36.59
N ILE A 25 98.92 -19.58 36.24
CA ILE A 25 97.91 -20.27 35.44
C ILE A 25 96.62 -20.48 36.25
N THR A 26 96.73 -20.85 37.53
CA THR A 26 95.56 -21.04 38.40
C THR A 26 94.76 -19.75 38.61
N PHE A 27 95.44 -18.60 38.71
CA PHE A 27 94.77 -17.30 38.85
C PHE A 27 93.94 -16.91 37.62
N ILE A 28 94.44 -17.20 36.41
CA ILE A 28 93.72 -16.93 35.15
C ILE A 28 92.45 -17.80 35.05
N LEU A 29 92.53 -19.08 35.46
CA LEU A 29 91.38 -20.00 35.41
C LEU A 29 90.27 -19.62 36.40
N VAL A 30 90.60 -19.21 37.62
CA VAL A 30 89.60 -18.78 38.62
C VAL A 30 88.89 -17.49 38.18
N ALA A 31 89.61 -16.56 37.58
CA ALA A 31 89.02 -15.33 37.05
C ALA A 31 88.08 -15.59 35.86
N LEU A 32 88.43 -16.53 34.97
CA LEU A 32 87.54 -16.98 33.88
C LEU A 32 86.24 -17.62 34.40
N SER A 33 86.33 -18.45 35.44
CA SER A 33 85.14 -19.07 36.06
C SER A 33 84.22 -18.03 36.71
N ALA A 34 84.77 -16.99 37.34
CA ALA A 34 83.98 -15.93 37.94
C ALA A 34 83.23 -15.09 36.89
N VAL A 35 83.88 -14.79 35.75
CA VAL A 35 83.25 -14.09 34.62
C VAL A 35 82.16 -14.95 33.98
N ALA A 36 82.39 -16.26 33.79
CA ALA A 36 81.39 -17.18 33.26
C ALA A 36 80.16 -17.31 34.19
N GLY A 37 80.38 -17.38 35.51
CA GLY A 37 79.30 -17.42 36.50
C GLY A 37 78.46 -16.13 36.53
N GLY A 38 79.12 -14.96 36.47
CA GLY A 38 78.44 -13.67 36.38
C GLY A 38 77.63 -13.49 35.09
N ALA A 39 78.17 -13.98 33.97
CA ALA A 39 77.46 -14.00 32.69
C ALA A 39 76.18 -14.84 32.76
N GLY A 40 76.29 -16.07 33.31
CA GLY A 40 75.15 -16.98 33.44
C GLY A 40 74.02 -16.41 34.30
N TYR A 41 74.34 -15.75 35.41
CA TYR A 41 73.33 -15.15 36.30
C TYR A 41 72.55 -13.99 35.63
N LEU A 42 73.25 -13.11 34.90
CA LEU A 42 72.62 -12.01 34.19
C LEU A 42 71.72 -12.51 33.05
N THR A 43 72.18 -13.52 32.30
CA THR A 43 71.36 -14.15 31.26
C THR A 43 70.09 -14.78 31.87
N TYR A 44 70.20 -15.50 32.99
CA TYR A 44 69.04 -16.09 33.67
C TYR A 44 68.01 -15.06 34.12
N GLN A 45 68.43 -13.98 34.80
CA GLN A 45 67.50 -12.92 35.23
C GLN A 45 66.76 -12.28 34.05
N SER A 46 67.48 -11.99 32.97
CA SER A 46 66.91 -11.39 31.77
C SER A 46 65.91 -12.31 31.07
N PHE A 47 66.22 -13.59 30.92
CA PHE A 47 65.29 -14.56 30.33
C PHE A 47 64.06 -14.81 31.22
N SER A 48 64.21 -14.77 32.54
CA SER A 48 63.09 -14.97 33.47
C SER A 48 62.02 -13.86 33.35
N ARG A 49 62.43 -12.61 33.13
CA ARG A 49 61.50 -11.48 32.93
C ARG A 49 60.69 -11.63 31.64
N VAL A 50 61.36 -11.94 30.53
CA VAL A 50 60.73 -12.17 29.23
C VAL A 50 59.76 -13.36 29.29
N ALA A 51 60.13 -14.43 30.00
CA ALA A 51 59.29 -15.62 30.16
C ALA A 51 57.98 -15.33 30.92
N VAL A 52 58.03 -14.53 31.99
CA VAL A 52 56.83 -14.15 32.77
C VAL A 52 55.88 -13.26 31.95
N SER A 53 56.42 -12.30 31.20
CA SER A 53 55.60 -11.45 30.32
C SER A 53 54.97 -12.26 29.18
N ALA A 54 55.71 -13.20 28.59
CA ALA A 54 55.18 -14.11 27.59
C ALA A 54 54.05 -14.98 28.17
N ASP A 55 54.26 -15.56 29.37
CA ASP A 55 53.27 -16.39 30.06
C ASP A 55 51.97 -15.63 30.33
N ASN A 56 52.04 -14.39 30.83
CA ASN A 56 50.86 -13.54 31.04
C ASN A 56 50.09 -13.26 29.74
N MET A 57 50.79 -13.00 28.63
CA MET A 57 50.15 -12.78 27.33
C MET A 57 49.43 -14.04 26.83
N THR A 58 50.06 -15.22 26.91
CA THR A 58 49.47 -16.49 26.45
C THR A 58 48.40 -17.05 27.37
N ALA A 59 48.57 -16.94 28.69
CA ALA A 59 47.66 -17.54 29.66
C ALA A 59 46.47 -16.65 30.01
N ARG A 60 46.58 -15.32 29.85
CA ARG A 60 45.55 -14.37 30.30
C ARG A 60 45.03 -13.45 29.19
N ASP A 61 45.91 -12.74 28.49
CA ASP A 61 45.48 -11.62 27.63
C ASP A 61 44.97 -12.10 26.26
N LEU A 62 45.62 -13.09 25.63
CA LEU A 62 45.15 -13.71 24.36
C LEU A 62 43.80 -14.44 24.51
N PRO A 63 43.57 -15.26 25.56
CA PRO A 63 42.25 -15.84 25.80
C PRO A 63 41.16 -14.79 26.01
N ARG A 64 41.42 -13.70 26.73
CA ARG A 64 40.45 -12.61 26.92
C ARG A 64 40.10 -11.90 25.61
N LEU A 65 41.08 -11.68 24.74
CA LEU A 65 40.84 -11.12 23.41
C LEU A 65 39.98 -12.06 22.55
N SER A 66 40.27 -13.36 22.56
CA SER A 66 39.47 -14.37 21.85
C SER A 66 38.03 -14.50 22.38
N GLN A 67 37.85 -14.36 23.71
CA GLN A 67 36.52 -14.38 24.33
C GLN A 67 35.71 -13.13 24.00
N SER A 68 36.36 -11.97 23.93
CA SER A 68 35.76 -10.70 23.49
C SER A 68 35.28 -10.79 22.04
N THR A 69 36.12 -11.29 21.12
CA THR A 69 35.73 -11.44 19.71
C THR A 69 34.60 -12.45 19.51
N ALA A 70 34.62 -13.57 20.23
CA ALA A 70 33.54 -14.55 20.21
C ALA A 70 32.21 -13.96 20.70
N LEU A 71 32.25 -13.13 21.76
CA LEU A 71 31.07 -12.48 22.32
C LEU A 71 30.49 -11.42 21.36
N ILE A 72 31.34 -10.63 20.71
CA ILE A 72 30.92 -9.65 19.68
C ILE A 72 30.29 -10.38 18.48
N SER A 73 30.91 -11.45 18.01
CA SER A 73 30.42 -12.23 16.88
C SER A 73 29.06 -12.88 17.19
N ALA A 74 28.91 -13.49 18.36
CA ALA A 74 27.64 -14.08 18.78
C ALA A 74 26.54 -13.04 18.99
N ALA A 75 26.88 -11.85 19.52
CA ALA A 75 25.96 -10.73 19.63
C ALA A 75 25.49 -10.24 18.24
N SER A 76 26.41 -10.09 17.28
CA SER A 76 26.06 -9.74 15.89
C SER A 76 25.15 -10.78 15.26
N ALA A 77 25.49 -12.06 15.36
CA ALA A 77 24.67 -13.14 14.82
C ALA A 77 23.26 -13.17 15.41
N THR A 78 23.12 -12.87 16.72
CA THR A 78 21.82 -12.76 17.39
C THR A 78 20.99 -11.61 16.84
N LYS A 79 21.62 -10.45 16.62
CA LYS A 79 20.97 -9.30 15.96
C LYS A 79 20.52 -9.64 14.54
N ASP A 80 21.39 -10.26 13.75
CA ASP A 80 21.11 -10.58 12.36
C ASP A 80 19.97 -11.62 12.24
N ALA A 81 19.96 -12.62 13.12
CA ALA A 81 18.88 -13.59 13.21
C ALA A 81 17.55 -12.95 13.64
N MET A 82 17.58 -12.00 14.61
CA MET A 82 16.38 -11.26 15.01
C MET A 82 15.82 -10.41 13.85
N VAL A 83 16.69 -9.75 13.07
CA VAL A 83 16.27 -9.01 11.87
C VAL A 83 15.64 -9.96 10.85
N LEU A 84 16.24 -11.14 10.65
CA LEU A 84 15.68 -12.17 9.77
C LEU A 84 14.27 -12.58 10.21
N THR A 85 14.03 -12.74 11.52
CA THR A 85 12.71 -13.07 12.10
C THR A 85 11.67 -11.98 11.83
N LEU A 86 12.04 -10.70 11.95
CA LEU A 86 11.15 -9.58 11.61
C LEU A 86 10.79 -9.53 10.12
N MET A 87 11.73 -9.88 9.26
CA MET A 87 11.57 -9.79 7.80
C MET A 87 10.73 -10.91 7.18
N GLN A 88 10.37 -11.94 7.95
CA GLN A 88 9.52 -13.02 7.42
C GLN A 88 8.15 -12.49 7.03
N GLN A 89 7.53 -13.10 6.02
CA GLN A 89 6.22 -12.71 5.49
C GLN A 89 5.12 -13.72 5.80
N ASP A 90 5.48 -14.91 6.28
CA ASP A 90 4.57 -16.00 6.59
C ASP A 90 5.05 -16.83 7.79
N LEU A 91 4.16 -17.70 8.27
CA LEU A 91 4.42 -18.58 9.41
C LEU A 91 5.53 -19.61 9.11
N ALA A 92 5.60 -20.11 7.88
CA ALA A 92 6.61 -21.09 7.46
C ALA A 92 8.02 -20.49 7.39
N GLY A 93 8.14 -19.23 6.96
CA GLY A 93 9.35 -18.43 7.06
C GLY A 93 9.73 -18.16 8.51
N LEU A 94 8.75 -17.82 9.36
CA LEU A 94 8.98 -17.59 10.79
C LEU A 94 9.62 -18.78 11.48
N THR A 95 9.09 -20.00 11.28
CA THR A 95 9.65 -21.22 11.87
C THR A 95 11.12 -21.45 11.47
N ARG A 96 11.49 -21.18 10.22
CA ARG A 96 12.89 -21.29 9.76
C ARG A 96 13.79 -20.22 10.38
N ALA A 97 13.27 -19.00 10.52
CA ALA A 97 14.00 -17.91 11.17
C ALA A 97 14.19 -18.18 12.68
N GLU A 98 13.21 -18.81 13.33
CA GLU A 98 13.28 -19.23 14.72
C GLU A 98 14.41 -20.25 14.97
N GLU A 99 14.60 -21.23 14.09
CA GLU A 99 15.75 -22.16 14.18
C GLU A 99 17.11 -21.43 14.12
N THR A 100 17.19 -20.41 13.26
CA THR A 100 18.39 -19.58 13.12
C THR A 100 18.61 -18.71 14.37
N LEU A 101 17.53 -18.14 14.89
CA LEU A 101 17.52 -17.33 16.10
C LEU A 101 17.93 -18.13 17.34
N GLU A 102 17.40 -19.35 17.48
CA GLU A 102 17.75 -20.29 18.54
C GLU A 102 19.23 -20.69 18.47
N THR A 103 19.76 -20.91 17.26
CA THR A 103 21.19 -21.20 17.08
C THR A 103 22.06 -20.01 17.52
N ALA A 104 21.66 -18.79 17.15
CA ALA A 104 22.39 -17.57 17.51
C ALA A 104 22.30 -17.26 19.02
N SER A 105 21.11 -17.42 19.62
CA SER A 105 20.86 -17.23 21.05
C SER A 105 21.68 -18.20 21.91
N GLN A 106 21.80 -19.45 21.48
CA GLN A 106 22.65 -20.46 22.11
C GLN A 106 24.14 -20.13 21.98
N ALA A 107 24.58 -19.62 20.83
CA ALA A 107 25.96 -19.17 20.64
C ALA A 107 26.30 -17.99 21.57
N LEU A 108 25.39 -17.03 21.71
CA LEU A 108 25.53 -15.90 22.63
C LEU A 108 25.57 -16.37 24.09
N THR A 109 24.68 -17.28 24.47
CA THR A 109 24.67 -17.89 25.81
C THR A 109 25.99 -18.59 26.13
N LYS A 110 26.53 -19.37 25.18
CA LYS A 110 27.84 -20.03 25.32
C LYS A 110 28.98 -19.02 25.43
N ALA A 111 28.96 -17.94 24.63
CA ALA A 111 29.99 -16.91 24.67
C ALA A 111 29.99 -16.11 25.98
N VAL A 112 28.80 -15.87 26.57
CA VAL A 112 28.66 -15.27 27.91
C VAL A 112 29.14 -16.25 28.99
N ALA A 113 28.77 -17.52 28.91
CA ALA A 113 29.21 -18.54 29.88
C ALA A 113 30.73 -18.71 29.91
N ALA A 114 31.41 -18.56 28.76
CA ALA A 114 32.85 -18.63 28.63
C ALA A 114 33.61 -17.43 29.25
N GLN A 115 32.91 -16.36 29.67
CA GLN A 115 33.55 -15.20 30.31
C GLN A 115 34.08 -15.54 31.72
N PRO A 116 35.13 -14.84 32.21
CA PRO A 116 35.61 -14.97 33.58
C PRO A 116 34.54 -14.62 34.62
N ASP A 117 34.59 -15.20 35.82
CA ASP A 117 33.56 -15.05 36.86
C ASP A 117 33.21 -13.59 37.19
N GLU A 118 34.21 -12.70 37.25
CA GLU A 118 34.02 -11.25 37.51
C GLU A 118 33.22 -10.53 36.41
N SER A 119 33.39 -10.95 35.15
CA SER A 119 32.74 -10.33 33.98
C SER A 119 31.42 -11.02 33.62
N ARG A 120 31.29 -12.31 33.91
CA ARG A 120 30.10 -13.12 33.59
C ARG A 120 28.84 -12.58 34.24
N ALA A 121 28.93 -12.09 35.49
CA ALA A 121 27.79 -11.50 36.20
C ALA A 121 27.23 -10.26 35.48
N ALA A 122 28.10 -9.40 34.93
CA ALA A 122 27.70 -8.18 34.22
C ALA A 122 26.94 -8.49 32.92
N PHE A 123 27.39 -9.50 32.17
CA PHE A 123 26.73 -9.91 30.91
C PHE A 123 25.47 -10.75 31.13
N SER A 124 25.36 -11.47 32.26
CA SER A 124 24.24 -12.38 32.52
C SER A 124 22.87 -11.71 32.59
N ALA A 125 22.80 -10.49 33.14
CA ALA A 125 21.55 -9.73 33.23
C ALA A 125 21.08 -9.24 31.85
N ASP A 126 22.02 -8.74 31.04
CA ASP A 126 21.72 -8.30 29.67
C ASP A 126 21.36 -9.50 28.78
N LEU A 127 22.04 -10.64 28.93
CA LEU A 127 21.68 -11.88 28.23
C LEU A 127 20.26 -12.34 28.58
N ALA A 128 19.88 -12.36 29.86
CA ALA A 128 18.54 -12.75 30.27
C ALA A 128 17.47 -11.84 29.66
N HIS A 129 17.76 -10.53 29.57
CA HIS A 129 16.88 -9.58 28.92
C HIS A 129 16.76 -9.85 27.40
N VAL A 130 17.87 -10.11 26.71
CA VAL A 130 17.87 -10.50 25.29
C VAL A 130 17.01 -11.75 25.07
N MET A 131 17.17 -12.80 25.89
CA MET A 131 16.37 -14.03 25.73
C MET A 131 14.88 -13.75 25.92
N GLN A 132 14.51 -12.94 26.92
CA GLN A 132 13.11 -12.60 27.19
C GLN A 132 12.47 -11.80 26.03
N THR A 133 13.19 -10.81 25.49
CA THR A 133 12.67 -9.97 24.41
C THR A 133 12.63 -10.70 23.07
N LEU A 134 13.56 -11.64 22.83
CA LEU A 134 13.50 -12.53 21.67
C LEU A 134 12.29 -13.46 21.72
N ASP A 135 11.99 -14.04 22.88
CA ASP A 135 10.81 -14.87 23.11
C ASP A 135 9.52 -14.07 22.84
N THR A 136 9.43 -12.87 23.42
CA THR A 136 8.30 -11.94 23.18
C THR A 136 8.16 -11.58 21.70
N LEU A 137 9.28 -11.39 20.99
CA LEU A 137 9.29 -11.08 19.56
C LEU A 137 8.74 -12.23 18.72
N VAL A 138 9.16 -13.47 19.00
CA VAL A 138 8.69 -14.66 18.26
C VAL A 138 7.20 -14.87 18.51
N GLU A 139 6.76 -14.87 19.77
CA GLU A 139 5.34 -15.02 20.14
C GLU A 139 4.46 -13.94 19.48
N ALA A 140 4.93 -12.69 19.46
CA ALA A 140 4.21 -11.58 18.85
C ALA A 140 4.15 -11.71 17.32
N ARG A 141 5.23 -12.14 16.65
CA ARG A 141 5.21 -12.39 15.19
C ARG A 141 4.31 -13.57 14.83
N GLU A 142 4.35 -14.64 15.61
CA GLU A 142 3.45 -15.79 15.41
C GLU A 142 1.99 -15.36 15.51
N SER A 143 1.64 -14.62 16.57
CA SER A 143 0.31 -14.06 16.77
C SER A 143 -0.10 -13.12 15.62
N ALA A 144 0.81 -12.25 15.17
CA ALA A 144 0.54 -11.33 14.06
C ALA A 144 0.14 -12.08 12.78
N PHE A 145 0.86 -13.16 12.45
CA PHE A 145 0.55 -14.01 11.30
C PHE A 145 -0.74 -14.80 11.45
N ASP A 146 -1.02 -15.37 12.63
CA ASP A 146 -2.30 -16.06 12.88
C ASP A 146 -3.49 -15.13 12.65
N PHE A 147 -3.46 -13.95 13.27
CA PHE A 147 -4.53 -12.96 13.09
C PHE A 147 -4.64 -12.46 11.65
N ASN A 148 -3.52 -12.28 10.95
CA ASN A 148 -3.54 -11.85 9.56
C ASN A 148 -4.13 -12.92 8.63
N ASN A 149 -3.78 -14.20 8.84
CA ASN A 149 -4.35 -15.32 8.09
C ASN A 149 -5.85 -15.45 8.32
N ARG A 150 -6.30 -15.38 9.58
CA ARG A 150 -7.73 -15.41 9.93
C ARG A 150 -8.49 -14.21 9.36
N ALA A 151 -7.88 -13.02 9.36
CA ALA A 151 -8.46 -11.85 8.72
C ALA A 151 -8.59 -12.03 7.20
N ALA A 152 -7.59 -12.65 6.55
CA ALA A 152 -7.63 -12.95 5.12
C ALA A 152 -8.71 -13.98 4.78
N GLU A 153 -8.84 -15.05 5.57
CA GLU A 153 -9.92 -16.04 5.45
C GLU A 153 -11.29 -15.38 5.61
N MET A 154 -11.49 -14.56 6.65
CA MET A 154 -12.75 -13.84 6.86
C MET A 154 -13.05 -12.83 5.74
N THR A 155 -12.02 -12.20 5.17
CA THR A 155 -12.18 -11.30 4.01
C THR A 155 -12.66 -12.09 2.78
N HIS A 156 -12.15 -13.31 2.59
CA HIS A 156 -12.59 -14.18 1.51
C HIS A 156 -14.05 -14.62 1.70
N GLU A 157 -14.42 -15.10 2.90
CA GLU A 157 -15.79 -15.47 3.24
C GLU A 157 -16.76 -14.28 3.08
N LEU A 158 -16.32 -13.07 3.42
CA LEU A 158 -17.07 -11.83 3.22
C LEU A 158 -17.33 -11.58 1.73
N GLN A 159 -16.33 -11.72 0.87
CA GLN A 159 -16.48 -11.54 -0.58
C GLN A 159 -17.46 -12.55 -1.20
N GLU A 160 -17.38 -13.81 -0.77
CA GLU A 160 -18.35 -14.83 -1.18
C GLU A 160 -19.76 -14.49 -0.70
N GLY A 161 -19.91 -14.06 0.56
CA GLY A 161 -21.17 -13.66 1.16
C GLY A 161 -21.83 -12.46 0.48
N VAL A 162 -21.04 -11.42 0.16
CA VAL A 162 -21.50 -10.23 -0.57
C VAL A 162 -21.94 -10.60 -1.99
N THR A 163 -21.18 -11.45 -2.69
CA THR A 163 -21.52 -11.90 -4.05
C THR A 163 -22.83 -12.71 -4.06
N ALA A 164 -23.01 -13.59 -3.07
CA ALA A 164 -24.26 -14.33 -2.90
C ALA A 164 -25.45 -13.39 -2.64
N LEU A 165 -25.27 -12.37 -1.79
CA LEU A 165 -26.29 -11.34 -1.53
C LEU A 165 -26.63 -10.52 -2.78
N GLN A 166 -25.64 -10.08 -3.55
CA GLN A 166 -25.86 -9.37 -4.81
C GLN A 166 -26.67 -10.22 -5.81
N THR A 167 -26.40 -11.53 -5.85
CA THR A 167 -27.16 -12.45 -6.71
C THR A 167 -28.63 -12.54 -6.28
N ILE A 168 -28.89 -12.66 -4.96
CA ILE A 168 -30.25 -12.65 -4.42
C ILE A 168 -30.93 -11.31 -4.74
N LEU A 169 -30.27 -10.18 -4.47
CA LEU A 169 -30.83 -8.85 -4.73
C LEU A 169 -31.17 -8.63 -6.20
N LEU A 170 -30.32 -9.09 -7.13
CA LEU A 170 -30.58 -9.00 -8.56
C LEU A 170 -31.83 -9.81 -8.95
N GLN A 171 -31.93 -11.05 -8.47
CA GLN A 171 -33.08 -11.90 -8.74
C GLN A 171 -34.36 -11.30 -8.15
N THR A 172 -34.32 -10.80 -6.91
CA THR A 172 -35.45 -10.13 -6.26
C THR A 172 -35.83 -8.83 -6.96
N ALA A 173 -34.86 -8.09 -7.51
CA ALA A 173 -35.11 -6.89 -8.31
C ALA A 173 -35.80 -7.22 -9.64
N ASP A 174 -35.40 -8.30 -10.32
CA ASP A 174 -36.06 -8.77 -11.53
C ASP A 174 -37.53 -9.17 -11.25
N ASP A 175 -37.77 -9.91 -10.15
CA ASP A 175 -39.11 -10.29 -9.72
C ASP A 175 -39.96 -9.05 -9.37
N ALA A 176 -39.39 -8.07 -8.66
CA ALA A 176 -40.05 -6.82 -8.33
C ALA A 176 -40.37 -5.99 -9.58
N TYR A 177 -39.46 -5.93 -10.56
CA TYR A 177 -39.72 -5.27 -11.83
C TYR A 177 -40.88 -5.91 -12.60
N PHE A 178 -40.92 -7.25 -12.63
CA PHE A 178 -42.02 -7.99 -13.24
C PHE A 178 -43.35 -7.71 -12.53
N ASN A 179 -43.36 -7.66 -11.19
CA ASN A 179 -44.56 -7.32 -10.42
C ASN A 179 -45.02 -5.88 -10.66
N ILE A 180 -44.11 -4.91 -10.75
CA ILE A 180 -44.43 -3.51 -11.13
C ILE A 180 -45.10 -3.48 -12.51
N ALA A 181 -44.60 -4.24 -13.47
CA ALA A 181 -45.17 -4.28 -14.82
C ALA A 181 -46.61 -4.83 -14.79
N ILE A 182 -46.85 -5.95 -14.10
CA ILE A 182 -48.19 -6.53 -13.96
C ILE A 182 -49.13 -5.60 -13.21
N GLN A 183 -48.74 -5.12 -12.02
CA GLN A 183 -49.57 -4.23 -11.20
C GLN A 183 -49.79 -2.88 -11.87
N GLY A 184 -48.83 -2.41 -12.67
CA GLY A 184 -48.99 -1.25 -13.52
C GLY A 184 -50.07 -1.46 -14.58
N GLU A 185 -50.13 -2.64 -15.19
CA GLU A 185 -51.18 -2.98 -16.17
C GLU A 185 -52.56 -3.12 -15.49
N ASP A 186 -52.63 -3.74 -14.32
CA ASP A 186 -53.86 -3.79 -13.49
C ASP A 186 -54.34 -2.39 -13.09
N THR A 187 -53.41 -1.51 -12.73
CA THR A 187 -53.69 -0.10 -12.40
C THR A 187 -54.23 0.65 -13.63
N ILE A 188 -53.62 0.45 -14.80
CA ILE A 188 -54.09 1.05 -16.06
C ILE A 188 -55.49 0.56 -16.38
N ALA A 189 -55.76 -0.75 -16.27
CA ALA A 189 -57.07 -1.32 -16.53
C ALA A 189 -58.15 -0.77 -15.59
N ALA A 190 -57.85 -0.62 -14.30
CA ALA A 190 -58.77 -0.01 -13.32
C ALA A 190 -59.05 1.47 -13.63
N ILE A 191 -58.03 2.22 -14.03
CA ILE A 191 -58.19 3.62 -14.46
C ILE A 191 -59.02 3.70 -15.75
N GLU A 192 -58.78 2.80 -16.70
CA GLU A 192 -59.54 2.74 -17.94
C GLU A 192 -61.01 2.43 -17.69
N GLU A 193 -61.33 1.44 -16.84
CA GLU A 193 -62.72 1.08 -16.50
C GLU A 193 -63.48 2.28 -15.90
N THR A 194 -62.89 2.98 -14.93
CA THR A 194 -63.54 4.15 -14.30
C THR A 194 -63.68 5.34 -15.26
N MET A 195 -62.68 5.57 -16.12
CA MET A 195 -62.71 6.66 -17.10
C MET A 195 -63.69 6.39 -18.24
N VAL A 196 -63.80 5.14 -18.70
CA VAL A 196 -64.76 4.73 -19.73
C VAL A 196 -66.18 4.91 -19.21
N ASP A 197 -66.50 4.49 -17.97
CA ASP A 197 -67.85 4.73 -17.44
C ASP A 197 -68.16 6.23 -17.32
N LEU A 198 -67.20 7.03 -16.85
CA LEU A 198 -67.39 8.46 -16.71
C LEU A 198 -67.61 9.18 -18.05
N VAL A 199 -66.78 8.87 -19.05
CA VAL A 199 -66.78 9.55 -20.36
C VAL A 199 -67.84 8.96 -21.30
N ASP A 200 -67.79 7.65 -21.54
CA ASP A 200 -68.61 7.02 -22.57
C ASP A 200 -70.04 6.81 -22.12
N ASN A 201 -70.28 6.57 -20.81
CA ASN A 201 -71.64 6.38 -20.29
C ASN A 201 -72.21 7.69 -19.72
N LYS A 202 -71.64 8.22 -18.64
CA LYS A 202 -72.25 9.31 -17.87
C LYS A 202 -72.25 10.65 -18.62
N PHE A 203 -71.12 11.05 -19.21
CA PHE A 203 -71.03 12.31 -19.97
C PHE A 203 -71.85 12.26 -21.26
N THR A 204 -71.81 11.14 -21.98
CA THR A 204 -72.64 10.93 -23.19
C THR A 204 -74.14 11.02 -22.87
N SER A 205 -74.61 10.39 -21.78
CA SER A 205 -76.00 10.50 -21.32
C SER A 205 -76.44 11.95 -21.08
N LEU A 206 -75.59 12.73 -20.39
CA LEU A 206 -75.87 14.13 -20.12
C LEU A 206 -75.93 14.96 -21.42
N GLN A 207 -75.03 14.68 -22.36
CA GLN A 207 -75.02 15.32 -23.68
C GLN A 207 -76.32 15.01 -24.45
N GLU A 208 -76.77 13.75 -24.47
CA GLU A 208 -78.02 13.33 -25.14
C GLU A 208 -79.25 14.04 -24.55
N LEU A 209 -79.32 14.18 -23.22
CA LEU A 209 -80.40 14.91 -22.53
C LEU A 209 -80.41 16.40 -22.89
N LEU A 210 -79.23 17.04 -22.89
CA LEU A 210 -79.08 18.45 -23.25
C LEU A 210 -79.42 18.70 -24.72
N GLU A 211 -79.00 17.81 -25.62
CA GLU A 211 -79.34 17.89 -27.04
C GLU A 211 -80.85 17.73 -27.26
N THR A 212 -81.48 16.76 -26.59
CA THR A 212 -82.93 16.55 -26.64
C THR A 212 -83.69 17.79 -26.17
N ARG A 213 -83.25 18.42 -25.07
CA ARG A 213 -83.81 19.68 -24.55
C ARG A 213 -83.69 20.83 -25.57
N ALA A 214 -82.53 20.94 -26.23
CA ALA A 214 -82.32 21.95 -27.27
C ALA A 214 -83.25 21.71 -28.48
N GLN A 215 -83.35 20.48 -28.95
CA GLN A 215 -84.21 20.11 -30.09
C GLN A 215 -85.69 20.38 -29.80
N LEU A 216 -86.18 20.06 -28.59
CA LEU A 216 -87.56 20.37 -28.17
C LEU A 216 -87.85 21.87 -28.14
N ASN A 217 -86.92 22.66 -27.61
CA ASN A 217 -87.08 24.12 -27.56
C ASN A 217 -87.12 24.73 -28.96
N LEU A 218 -86.23 24.28 -29.85
CA LEU A 218 -86.22 24.70 -31.25
C LEU A 218 -87.50 24.27 -31.98
N MET A 219 -87.94 23.03 -31.80
CA MET A 219 -89.15 22.49 -32.40
C MET A 219 -90.42 23.23 -31.94
N SER A 220 -90.51 23.59 -30.66
CA SER A 220 -91.59 24.44 -30.13
C SER A 220 -91.58 25.85 -30.74
N GLY A 221 -90.41 26.48 -30.84
CA GLY A 221 -90.25 27.78 -31.48
C GLY A 221 -90.67 27.77 -32.95
N VAL A 222 -90.25 26.77 -33.71
CA VAL A 222 -90.64 26.59 -35.12
C VAL A 222 -92.13 26.32 -35.27
N SER A 223 -92.72 25.49 -34.40
CA SER A 223 -94.17 25.22 -34.38
C SER A 223 -94.99 26.50 -34.20
N LEU A 224 -94.56 27.37 -33.27
CA LEU A 224 -95.20 28.66 -33.04
C LEU A 224 -94.99 29.63 -34.21
N ALA A 225 -93.80 29.67 -34.80
CA ALA A 225 -93.50 30.52 -35.97
C ALA A 225 -94.30 30.10 -37.22
N LEU A 226 -94.47 28.79 -37.44
CA LEU A 226 -95.34 28.25 -38.50
C LEU A 226 -96.79 28.73 -38.34
N SER A 227 -97.28 28.87 -37.11
CA SER A 227 -98.64 29.32 -36.82
C SER A 227 -98.87 30.81 -37.13
N THR A 228 -97.81 31.62 -37.21
CA THR A 228 -97.91 33.08 -37.37
C THR A 228 -97.51 33.55 -38.75
N THR A 229 -96.67 32.78 -39.44
CA THR A 229 -96.15 33.17 -40.74
C THR A 229 -97.24 33.12 -41.81
N ARG A 230 -97.40 34.24 -42.52
CA ARG A 230 -98.29 34.34 -43.69
C ARG A 230 -97.52 34.20 -45.01
N ASP A 231 -96.20 34.34 -44.97
CA ASP A 231 -95.32 34.19 -46.13
C ASP A 231 -95.08 32.71 -46.48
N GLN A 232 -95.25 32.37 -47.75
CA GLN A 232 -95.15 30.99 -48.24
C GLN A 232 -93.69 30.51 -48.27
N ALA A 233 -92.74 31.38 -48.60
CA ALA A 233 -91.33 31.03 -48.62
C ALA A 233 -90.82 30.72 -47.20
N MET A 234 -91.12 31.60 -46.24
CA MET A 234 -90.80 31.39 -44.83
C MET A 234 -91.49 30.14 -44.25
N ARG A 235 -92.73 29.85 -44.64
CA ARG A 235 -93.42 28.62 -44.21
C ARG A 235 -92.71 27.36 -44.71
N SER A 236 -92.19 27.37 -45.94
CA SER A 236 -91.40 26.26 -46.50
C SER A 236 -90.12 26.04 -45.69
N ILE A 237 -89.35 27.10 -45.44
CA ILE A 237 -88.10 27.03 -44.67
C ILE A 237 -88.35 26.51 -43.25
N LEU A 238 -89.37 27.03 -42.57
CA LEU A 238 -89.74 26.59 -41.22
C LEU A 238 -90.27 25.15 -41.22
N SER A 239 -90.93 24.69 -42.29
CA SER A 239 -91.38 23.31 -42.44
C SER A 239 -90.21 22.34 -42.62
N ASP A 240 -89.20 22.71 -43.41
CA ASP A 240 -87.99 21.91 -43.58
C ASP A 240 -87.20 21.83 -42.27
N LEU A 241 -87.10 22.96 -41.55
CA LEU A 241 -86.45 23.03 -40.25
C LEU A 241 -87.19 22.20 -39.19
N ALA A 242 -88.52 22.27 -39.16
CA ALA A 242 -89.37 21.45 -38.28
C ALA A 242 -89.16 19.96 -38.54
N SER A 243 -89.12 19.55 -39.82
CA SER A 243 -88.91 18.16 -40.22
C SER A 243 -87.52 17.66 -39.80
N SER A 244 -86.50 18.51 -39.90
CA SER A 244 -85.15 18.21 -39.43
C SER A 244 -85.13 18.01 -37.91
N TYR A 245 -85.67 18.96 -37.15
CA TYR A 245 -85.71 18.87 -35.68
C TYR A 245 -86.54 17.69 -35.19
N GLN A 246 -87.65 17.36 -35.85
CA GLN A 246 -88.45 16.18 -35.54
C GLN A 246 -87.66 14.88 -35.74
N LYS A 247 -86.84 14.79 -36.79
CA LYS A 247 -85.96 13.63 -37.04
C LYS A 247 -84.83 13.52 -36.01
N HIS A 248 -84.23 14.65 -35.63
CA HIS A 248 -83.20 14.65 -34.58
C HIS A 248 -83.77 14.33 -33.20
N LEU A 249 -84.94 14.89 -32.87
CA LEU A 249 -85.62 14.67 -31.62
C LEU A 249 -86.12 13.23 -31.46
N SER A 250 -86.69 12.63 -32.51
CA SER A 250 -87.08 11.21 -32.48
C SER A 250 -85.89 10.30 -32.22
N LYS A 251 -84.76 10.54 -32.90
CA LYS A 251 -83.52 9.79 -32.64
C LYS A 251 -83.00 9.98 -31.20
N GLY A 252 -83.07 11.21 -30.68
CA GLY A 252 -82.69 11.50 -29.29
C GLY A 252 -83.59 10.77 -28.28
N LEU A 253 -84.90 10.75 -28.52
CA LEU A 253 -85.86 10.04 -27.67
C LEU A 253 -85.68 8.52 -27.72
N GLU A 254 -85.34 7.95 -28.87
CA GLU A 254 -84.97 6.53 -28.98
C GLU A 254 -83.72 6.20 -28.15
N ALA A 255 -82.70 7.07 -28.18
CA ALA A 255 -81.51 6.92 -27.35
C ALA A 255 -81.82 7.02 -25.85
N LEU A 256 -82.70 7.94 -25.46
CA LEU A 256 -83.13 8.11 -24.07
C LEU A 256 -83.99 6.93 -23.57
N ALA A 257 -84.85 6.36 -24.42
CA ALA A 257 -85.68 5.20 -24.07
C ALA A 257 -84.84 3.95 -23.75
N LEU A 258 -83.61 3.85 -24.25
CA LEU A 258 -82.69 2.75 -23.94
C LEU A 258 -82.02 2.88 -22.57
N ARG A 259 -82.09 4.05 -21.91
CA ARG A 259 -81.29 4.37 -20.71
C ARG A 259 -82.10 4.50 -19.41
N ASP A 260 -83.36 4.04 -19.39
CA ASP A 260 -84.26 3.94 -18.22
C ASP A 260 -84.29 5.18 -17.28
N TYR A 261 -84.77 6.31 -17.80
CA TYR A 261 -84.98 7.55 -17.04
C TYR A 261 -86.32 7.59 -16.27
N GLY A 262 -87.03 6.45 -16.19
CA GLY A 262 -88.34 6.37 -15.57
C GLY A 262 -89.51 6.64 -16.54
N ALA A 263 -90.57 5.85 -16.37
CA ALA A 263 -91.74 5.84 -17.26
C ALA A 263 -92.50 7.18 -17.33
N ASP A 264 -92.45 7.98 -16.26
CA ASP A 264 -93.14 9.28 -16.21
C ASP A 264 -92.44 10.33 -17.11
N ILE A 265 -91.09 10.33 -17.15
CA ILE A 265 -90.31 11.23 -17.99
C ILE A 265 -90.51 10.89 -19.47
N GLU A 266 -90.48 9.59 -19.80
CA GLU A 266 -90.73 9.12 -21.16
C GLU A 266 -92.16 9.47 -21.63
N ALA A 267 -93.16 9.30 -20.76
CA ALA A 267 -94.55 9.65 -21.05
C ALA A 267 -94.73 11.16 -21.29
N ASP A 268 -94.13 11.99 -20.44
CA ASP A 268 -94.20 13.46 -20.55
C ASP A 268 -93.51 13.96 -21.83
N LEU A 269 -92.34 13.41 -22.16
CA LEU A 269 -91.62 13.70 -23.39
C LEU A 269 -92.41 13.29 -24.64
N THR A 270 -92.94 12.07 -24.65
CA THR A 270 -93.75 11.54 -25.76
C THR A 270 -95.02 12.36 -25.97
N ASN A 271 -95.70 12.75 -24.88
CA ASN A 271 -96.88 13.60 -24.94
C ASN A 271 -96.55 14.99 -25.51
N ALA A 272 -95.47 15.61 -25.04
CA ALA A 272 -95.02 16.91 -25.53
C ALA A 272 -94.65 16.87 -27.02
N VAL A 273 -93.92 15.85 -27.47
CA VAL A 273 -93.60 15.64 -28.89
C VAL A 273 -94.87 15.44 -29.71
N GLY A 274 -95.83 14.64 -29.22
CA GLY A 274 -97.12 14.46 -29.89
C GLY A 274 -97.93 15.75 -30.03
N ILE A 275 -97.83 16.68 -29.07
CA ILE A 275 -98.44 18.02 -29.16
C ILE A 275 -97.72 18.87 -30.22
N LEU A 276 -96.39 18.84 -30.23
CA LEU A 276 -95.56 19.58 -31.17
C LEU A 276 -95.73 19.09 -32.62
N ASP A 277 -95.77 17.78 -32.85
CA ASP A 277 -96.00 17.20 -34.17
C ASP A 277 -97.36 17.60 -34.74
N LYS A 278 -98.41 17.58 -33.90
CA LYS A 278 -99.74 18.07 -34.29
C LYS A 278 -99.71 19.56 -34.62
N ALA A 279 -98.98 20.35 -33.85
CA ALA A 279 -98.83 21.78 -34.07
C ALA A 279 -98.09 22.11 -35.38
N ILE A 280 -97.02 21.37 -35.68
CA ILE A 280 -96.27 21.49 -36.94
C ILE A 280 -97.17 21.13 -38.12
N ALA A 281 -97.86 19.99 -38.07
CA ALA A 281 -98.77 19.56 -39.13
C ALA A 281 -99.88 20.58 -39.42
N LEU A 282 -100.47 21.17 -38.38
CA LEU A 282 -101.46 22.24 -38.52
C LEU A 282 -100.84 23.52 -39.10
N GLY A 283 -99.66 23.92 -38.63
CA GLY A 283 -98.92 25.10 -39.09
C GLY A 283 -98.48 25.01 -40.56
N GLN A 284 -98.04 23.82 -41.00
CA GLN A 284 -97.72 23.52 -42.41
C GLN A 284 -98.94 23.70 -43.32
N LEU A 285 -100.13 23.30 -42.84
CA LEU A 285 -101.40 23.47 -43.54
C LEU A 285 -101.98 24.90 -43.44
N GLY A 286 -101.27 25.83 -42.80
CA GLY A 286 -101.73 27.21 -42.57
C GLY A 286 -102.95 27.31 -41.66
N ARG A 287 -103.20 26.30 -40.82
CA ARG A 287 -104.31 26.26 -39.86
C ARG A 287 -103.88 26.88 -38.52
N PRO A 288 -104.84 27.42 -37.73
CA PRO A 288 -104.53 27.92 -36.40
C PRO A 288 -103.99 26.79 -35.52
N VAL A 289 -102.87 27.07 -34.85
CA VAL A 289 -102.24 26.19 -33.86
C VAL A 289 -102.62 26.65 -32.47
N ASP A 290 -102.92 25.71 -31.58
CA ASP A 290 -103.13 26.00 -30.16
C ASP A 290 -101.79 26.33 -29.49
N ARG A 291 -101.51 27.64 -29.37
CA ARG A 291 -100.28 28.12 -28.75
C ARG A 291 -100.20 27.75 -27.27
N ALA A 292 -101.33 27.69 -26.56
CA ALA A 292 -101.34 27.35 -25.15
C ALA A 292 -100.95 25.87 -24.97
N ALA A 293 -101.47 24.98 -25.83
CA ALA A 293 -101.08 23.58 -25.83
C ALA A 293 -99.58 23.38 -26.14
N VAL A 294 -99.04 24.07 -27.15
CA VAL A 294 -97.61 23.98 -27.52
C VAL A 294 -96.70 24.46 -26.39
N LEU A 295 -97.03 25.58 -25.75
CA LEU A 295 -96.26 26.11 -24.63
C LEU A 295 -96.37 25.23 -23.38
N SER A 296 -97.57 24.70 -23.11
CA SER A 296 -97.81 23.77 -21.99
C SER A 296 -97.06 22.45 -22.19
N GLY A 297 -97.09 21.88 -23.39
CA GLY A 297 -96.35 20.66 -23.72
C GLY A 297 -94.83 20.87 -23.63
N ARG A 298 -94.33 22.02 -24.12
CA ARG A 298 -92.92 22.38 -23.94
C ARG A 298 -92.54 22.49 -22.47
N GLN A 299 -93.36 23.16 -21.66
CA GLN A 299 -93.07 23.35 -20.23
C GLN A 299 -93.05 22.01 -19.48
N GLN A 300 -93.94 21.08 -19.82
CA GLN A 300 -93.96 19.73 -19.24
C GLN A 300 -92.71 18.93 -19.62
N ALA A 301 -92.33 18.92 -20.90
CA ALA A 301 -91.09 18.28 -21.34
C ALA A 301 -89.82 18.93 -20.76
N ASP A 302 -89.79 20.26 -20.63
CA ASP A 302 -88.65 20.98 -20.04
C ASP A 302 -88.51 20.65 -18.55
N ALA A 303 -89.62 20.49 -17.82
CA ALA A 303 -89.61 20.03 -16.44
C ALA A 303 -89.08 18.59 -16.33
N ALA A 304 -89.58 17.68 -17.17
CA ALA A 304 -89.15 16.28 -17.20
C ALA A 304 -87.65 16.15 -17.54
N LEU A 305 -87.17 16.88 -18.55
CA LEU A 305 -85.74 16.90 -18.90
C LEU A 305 -84.89 17.61 -17.86
N SER A 306 -85.38 18.65 -17.20
CA SER A 306 -84.62 19.29 -16.12
C SER A 306 -84.40 18.31 -14.97
N THR A 307 -85.42 17.53 -14.59
CA THR A 307 -85.26 16.48 -13.58
C THR A 307 -84.25 15.42 -14.02
N ALA A 308 -84.36 14.89 -15.24
CA ALA A 308 -83.39 13.90 -15.75
C ALA A 308 -81.96 14.45 -15.85
N ILE A 309 -81.80 15.73 -16.22
CA ILE A 309 -80.49 16.40 -16.28
C ILE A 309 -79.93 16.59 -14.86
N ASP A 310 -80.74 17.03 -13.90
CA ASP A 310 -80.30 17.22 -12.51
C ASP A 310 -79.87 15.88 -11.89
N ASP A 311 -80.63 14.81 -12.11
CA ASP A 311 -80.28 13.46 -11.67
C ASP A 311 -78.99 12.97 -12.34
N MET A 312 -78.83 13.18 -13.64
CA MET A 312 -77.60 12.80 -14.37
C MET A 312 -76.38 13.62 -13.93
N VAL A 313 -76.54 14.91 -13.64
CA VAL A 313 -75.46 15.75 -13.09
C VAL A 313 -75.05 15.26 -11.70
N PHE A 314 -76.01 14.83 -10.89
CA PHE A 314 -75.74 14.22 -9.59
C PHE A 314 -74.99 12.90 -9.74
N GLU A 315 -75.44 11.99 -10.62
CA GLU A 315 -74.74 10.75 -10.92
C GLU A 315 -73.33 10.98 -11.49
N LEU A 316 -73.17 11.93 -12.41
CA LEU A 316 -71.88 12.30 -12.99
C LEU A 316 -70.92 12.81 -11.91
N THR A 317 -71.44 13.56 -10.93
CA THR A 317 -70.63 14.06 -9.81
C THR A 317 -70.14 12.91 -8.92
N ILE A 318 -71.02 11.94 -8.64
CA ILE A 318 -70.64 10.73 -7.89
C ILE A 318 -69.60 9.92 -8.68
N ALA A 319 -69.88 9.63 -9.96
CA ALA A 319 -68.96 8.87 -10.81
C ALA A 319 -67.60 9.56 -10.98
N ALA A 320 -67.56 10.89 -11.05
CA ALA A 320 -66.31 11.65 -11.13
C ALA A 320 -65.50 11.56 -9.82
N GLU A 321 -66.17 11.59 -8.67
CA GLU A 321 -65.52 11.43 -7.36
C GLU A 321 -65.03 9.99 -7.16
N ASP A 322 -65.83 8.99 -7.54
CA ASP A 322 -65.47 7.58 -7.50
C ASP A 322 -64.28 7.27 -8.42
N ALA A 323 -64.27 7.79 -9.65
CA ALA A 323 -63.14 7.67 -10.55
C ALA A 323 -61.89 8.36 -9.97
N ALA A 324 -62.03 9.56 -9.39
CA ALA A 324 -60.91 10.26 -8.78
C ALA A 324 -60.34 9.52 -7.55
N SER A 325 -61.20 8.91 -6.72
CA SER A 325 -60.78 8.11 -5.57
C SER A 325 -60.15 6.79 -6.01
N GLY A 326 -60.82 6.03 -6.88
CA GLY A 326 -60.32 4.75 -7.38
C GLY A 326 -58.98 4.88 -8.08
N ASN A 327 -58.81 5.91 -8.92
CA ASN A 327 -57.54 6.17 -9.59
C ASN A 327 -56.43 6.55 -8.60
N ARG A 328 -56.76 7.33 -7.56
CA ARG A 328 -55.80 7.66 -6.50
C ARG A 328 -55.37 6.42 -5.74
N ASP A 329 -56.32 5.58 -5.33
CA ASP A 329 -56.06 4.38 -4.54
C ASP A 329 -55.24 3.36 -5.35
N ALA A 330 -55.53 3.18 -6.64
CA ALA A 330 -54.76 2.31 -7.52
C ALA A 330 -53.31 2.80 -7.72
N ILE A 331 -53.12 4.11 -7.99
CA ILE A 331 -51.78 4.70 -8.14
C ILE A 331 -51.01 4.64 -6.81
N GLN A 332 -51.64 4.96 -5.68
CA GLN A 332 -51.01 4.88 -4.37
C GLN A 332 -50.65 3.43 -4.02
N GLY A 333 -51.50 2.46 -4.33
CA GLY A 333 -51.21 1.04 -4.12
C GLY A 333 -49.96 0.58 -4.87
N LEU A 334 -49.79 1.01 -6.12
CA LEU A 334 -48.57 0.72 -6.90
C LEU A 334 -47.32 1.39 -6.31
N LEU A 335 -47.45 2.64 -5.86
CA LEU A 335 -46.33 3.41 -5.28
C LEU A 335 -45.89 2.89 -3.90
N ASP A 336 -46.85 2.63 -3.01
CA ASP A 336 -46.60 2.27 -1.62
C ASP A 336 -46.14 0.81 -1.46
N ASN A 337 -46.52 -0.06 -2.39
CA ASN A 337 -46.09 -1.46 -2.37
C ASN A 337 -44.87 -1.68 -3.27
N GLU A 338 -45.07 -1.59 -4.59
CA GLU A 338 -44.08 -2.08 -5.55
C GLU A 338 -42.90 -1.11 -5.72
N VAL A 339 -43.15 0.19 -5.80
CA VAL A 339 -42.07 1.19 -5.90
C VAL A 339 -41.30 1.33 -4.59
N ALA A 340 -41.99 1.27 -3.45
CA ALA A 340 -41.34 1.25 -2.14
C ALA A 340 -40.45 0.00 -1.97
N TYR A 341 -40.90 -1.16 -2.44
CA TYR A 341 -40.12 -2.39 -2.43
C TYR A 341 -38.83 -2.26 -3.26
N MET A 342 -38.92 -1.67 -4.47
CA MET A 342 -37.75 -1.39 -5.30
C MET A 342 -36.78 -0.40 -4.65
N ASN A 343 -37.30 0.65 -4.00
CA ASN A 343 -36.46 1.59 -3.26
C ASN A 343 -35.70 0.91 -2.10
N ALA A 344 -36.35 -0.01 -1.38
CA ALA A 344 -35.69 -0.78 -0.34
C ALA A 344 -34.56 -1.66 -0.90
N LEU A 345 -34.74 -2.29 -2.07
CA LEU A 345 -33.67 -3.03 -2.75
C LEU A 345 -32.46 -2.14 -3.09
N LEU A 346 -32.70 -0.91 -3.58
CA LEU A 346 -31.64 0.07 -3.84
C LEU A 346 -30.91 0.49 -2.57
N GLU A 347 -31.63 0.71 -1.47
CA GLU A 347 -31.05 1.01 -0.17
C GLU A 347 -30.18 -0.14 0.33
N ILE A 348 -30.66 -1.39 0.27
CA ILE A 348 -29.89 -2.57 0.67
C ILE A 348 -28.60 -2.66 -0.15
N ASN A 349 -28.66 -2.47 -1.47
CA ASN A 349 -27.47 -2.49 -2.33
C ASN A 349 -26.46 -1.39 -1.98
N SER A 350 -26.94 -0.18 -1.66
CA SER A 350 -26.10 0.92 -1.19
C SER A 350 -25.38 0.58 0.11
N TRP A 351 -26.10 0.05 1.10
CA TRP A 351 -25.50 -0.38 2.37
C TRP A 351 -24.53 -1.55 2.21
N LEU A 352 -24.82 -2.49 1.29
CA LEU A 352 -23.92 -3.60 0.97
C LEU A 352 -22.61 -3.11 0.35
N SER A 353 -22.70 -2.10 -0.53
CA SER A 353 -21.53 -1.46 -1.13
C SER A 353 -20.69 -0.70 -0.08
N ALA A 354 -21.35 0.06 0.81
CA ALA A 354 -20.68 0.74 1.92
C ALA A 354 -19.97 -0.27 2.85
N TYR A 355 -20.64 -1.38 3.17
CA TYR A 355 -20.06 -2.47 3.96
C TYR A 355 -18.79 -3.03 3.30
N GLN A 356 -18.83 -3.32 1.99
CA GLN A 356 -17.68 -3.85 1.25
C GLN A 356 -16.49 -2.88 1.24
N ILE A 357 -16.76 -1.58 1.08
CA ILE A 357 -15.72 -0.53 1.08
C ILE A 357 -15.02 -0.49 2.44
N GLU A 358 -15.77 -0.49 3.55
CA GLU A 358 -15.18 -0.46 4.89
C GLU A 358 -14.40 -1.75 5.20
N ALA A 359 -14.87 -2.91 4.72
CA ALA A 359 -14.13 -4.17 4.83
C ALA A 359 -12.77 -4.11 4.12
N LEU A 360 -12.71 -3.53 2.91
CA LEU A 360 -11.46 -3.33 2.17
C LEU A 360 -10.52 -2.34 2.87
N LYS A 361 -11.06 -1.26 3.46
CA LYS A 361 -10.27 -0.32 4.27
C LYS A 361 -9.68 -0.99 5.50
N ILE A 362 -10.40 -1.89 6.16
CA ILE A 362 -9.88 -2.69 7.27
C ILE A 362 -8.75 -3.59 6.79
N ALA A 363 -8.93 -4.33 5.69
CA ALA A 363 -7.89 -5.20 5.14
C ALA A 363 -6.60 -4.42 4.80
N GLY A 364 -6.73 -3.20 4.28
CA GLY A 364 -5.62 -2.31 3.96
C GLY A 364 -5.08 -1.46 5.12
N ALA A 365 -5.67 -1.51 6.31
CA ALA A 365 -5.30 -0.62 7.41
C ALA A 365 -3.86 -0.89 7.89
N GLN A 366 -3.06 0.16 8.04
CA GLN A 366 -1.67 0.07 8.52
C GLN A 366 -1.52 0.49 9.99
N THR A 367 -2.57 1.03 10.58
CA THR A 367 -2.58 1.50 11.97
C THR A 367 -3.82 1.05 12.71
N LEU A 368 -3.70 0.90 14.03
CA LEU A 368 -4.82 0.56 14.92
C LEU A 368 -6.00 1.54 14.76
N GLU A 369 -5.72 2.83 14.59
CA GLU A 369 -6.76 3.85 14.46
C GLU A 369 -7.51 3.76 13.12
N GLN A 370 -6.80 3.51 12.01
CA GLN A 370 -7.45 3.28 10.71
C GLN A 370 -8.37 2.04 10.76
N ALA A 371 -7.88 0.93 11.34
CA ALA A 371 -8.66 -0.29 11.47
C ALA A 371 -9.90 -0.09 12.37
N ARG A 372 -9.76 0.68 13.44
CA ARG A 372 -10.86 1.02 14.36
C ARG A 372 -11.93 1.89 13.68
N ILE A 373 -11.53 2.96 13.01
CA ILE A 373 -12.47 3.87 12.32
C ILE A 373 -13.26 3.11 11.24
N ALA A 374 -12.57 2.32 10.41
CA ALA A 374 -13.22 1.52 9.38
C ALA A 374 -14.09 0.41 10.00
N GLY A 375 -13.67 -0.17 11.14
CA GLY A 375 -14.46 -1.12 11.91
C GLY A 375 -15.77 -0.54 12.45
N ASP A 376 -15.74 0.66 13.01
CA ASP A 376 -16.94 1.36 13.49
C ASP A 376 -17.91 1.64 12.33
N ALA A 377 -17.39 2.05 11.17
CA ALA A 377 -18.17 2.30 9.97
C ALA A 377 -18.75 1.00 9.36
N LEU A 378 -17.97 -0.08 9.35
CA LEU A 378 -18.41 -1.42 8.94
C LEU A 378 -19.57 -1.90 9.82
N ALA A 379 -19.44 -1.78 11.15
CA ALA A 379 -20.48 -2.15 12.10
C ALA A 379 -21.75 -1.32 11.92
N ALA A 380 -21.62 -0.02 11.62
CA ALA A 380 -22.76 0.83 11.30
C ALA A 380 -23.48 0.39 10.02
N ALA A 381 -22.74 0.07 8.95
CA ALA A 381 -23.31 -0.46 7.71
C ALA A 381 -24.00 -1.82 7.94
N ALA A 382 -23.38 -2.72 8.72
CA ALA A 382 -23.96 -4.00 9.11
C ALA A 382 -25.27 -3.81 9.92
N GLY A 383 -25.29 -2.85 10.83
CA GLY A 383 -26.48 -2.47 11.59
C GLY A 383 -27.61 -1.95 10.70
N SER A 384 -27.30 -1.13 9.69
CA SER A 384 -28.29 -0.70 8.69
C SER A 384 -28.82 -1.88 7.87
N LEU A 385 -27.93 -2.75 7.40
CA LEU A 385 -28.27 -3.97 6.66
C LEU A 385 -29.18 -4.91 7.47
N SER A 386 -28.92 -5.08 8.77
CA SER A 386 -29.70 -5.97 9.64
C SER A 386 -31.19 -5.60 9.73
N LYS A 387 -31.55 -4.34 9.48
CA LYS A 387 -32.96 -3.88 9.47
C LYS A 387 -33.78 -4.52 8.34
N TYR A 388 -33.11 -5.02 7.30
CA TYR A 388 -33.73 -5.66 6.15
C TYR A 388 -33.67 -7.19 6.23
N ALA A 389 -33.39 -7.77 7.42
CA ALA A 389 -33.38 -9.22 7.60
C ALA A 389 -34.73 -9.86 7.22
N ASP A 390 -35.84 -9.21 7.58
CA ASP A 390 -37.21 -9.67 7.28
C ASP A 390 -37.75 -9.13 5.93
N PHE A 391 -36.88 -8.54 5.09
CA PHE A 391 -37.29 -8.01 3.79
C PHE A 391 -37.68 -9.13 2.82
N GLY A 392 -38.77 -8.94 2.07
CA GLY A 392 -39.26 -9.90 1.09
C GLY A 392 -39.73 -11.21 1.72
N ASP A 393 -39.17 -12.33 1.26
CA ASP A 393 -39.44 -13.68 1.76
C ASP A 393 -38.52 -14.10 2.93
N GLY A 394 -37.67 -13.18 3.41
CA GLY A 394 -36.67 -13.46 4.45
C GLY A 394 -35.41 -14.17 3.94
N SER A 395 -35.24 -14.33 2.62
CA SER A 395 -34.03 -14.92 2.02
C SER A 395 -32.74 -14.17 2.38
N LEU A 396 -32.83 -12.89 2.72
CA LEU A 396 -31.70 -12.06 3.14
C LEU A 396 -31.28 -12.28 4.60
N ALA A 397 -32.14 -12.81 5.48
CA ALA A 397 -31.88 -12.92 6.91
C ALA A 397 -30.57 -13.66 7.23
N GLY A 398 -30.38 -14.84 6.64
CA GLY A 398 -29.19 -15.67 6.86
C GLY A 398 -27.89 -15.00 6.41
N PRO A 399 -27.80 -14.55 5.14
CA PRO A 399 -26.61 -13.84 4.66
C PRO A 399 -26.31 -12.55 5.43
N LEU A 400 -27.32 -11.74 5.78
CA LEU A 400 -27.13 -10.49 6.53
C LEU A 400 -26.65 -10.76 7.97
N SER A 401 -27.12 -11.84 8.60
CA SER A 401 -26.60 -12.28 9.91
C SER A 401 -25.11 -12.59 9.85
N ARG A 402 -24.64 -13.29 8.81
CA ARG A 402 -23.21 -13.59 8.63
C ARG A 402 -22.37 -12.32 8.46
N LEU A 403 -22.85 -11.35 7.68
CA LEU A 403 -22.17 -10.05 7.55
C LEU A 403 -22.13 -9.29 8.89
N SER A 404 -23.19 -9.40 9.70
CA SER A 404 -23.20 -8.81 11.04
C SER A 404 -22.15 -9.46 11.95
N ASP A 405 -22.00 -10.79 11.90
CA ASP A 405 -20.99 -11.51 12.68
C ASP A 405 -19.56 -11.10 12.27
N MET A 406 -19.30 -10.95 10.97
CA MET A 406 -18.02 -10.48 10.44
C MET A 406 -17.70 -9.02 10.80
N ALA A 407 -18.72 -8.23 11.14
CA ALA A 407 -18.57 -6.84 11.61
C ALA A 407 -18.55 -6.72 13.15
N SER A 408 -18.51 -7.85 13.88
CA SER A 408 -18.50 -7.80 15.34
C SER A 408 -17.23 -7.13 15.88
N ALA A 409 -17.38 -6.36 16.96
CA ALA A 409 -16.27 -5.62 17.56
C ALA A 409 -15.27 -6.53 18.31
N ASP A 410 -15.67 -7.75 18.65
CA ASP A 410 -14.92 -8.68 19.50
C ASP A 410 -14.30 -9.86 18.75
N GLN A 411 -14.82 -10.21 17.56
CA GLN A 411 -14.37 -11.36 16.78
C GLN A 411 -14.35 -11.10 15.27
N GLY A 412 -14.91 -9.99 14.80
CA GLY A 412 -15.00 -9.64 13.39
C GLY A 412 -13.69 -9.15 12.77
N LEU A 413 -13.79 -8.69 11.52
CA LEU A 413 -12.64 -8.38 10.68
C LEU A 413 -11.77 -7.26 11.27
N ALA A 414 -12.38 -6.20 11.80
CA ALA A 414 -11.67 -5.10 12.44
C ALA A 414 -10.90 -5.56 13.67
N PHE A 415 -11.49 -6.44 14.49
CA PHE A 415 -10.83 -7.01 15.66
C PHE A 415 -9.58 -7.80 15.27
N LEU A 416 -9.70 -8.71 14.29
CA LEU A 416 -8.58 -9.51 13.80
C LEU A 416 -7.46 -8.63 13.25
N ARG A 417 -7.79 -7.62 12.44
CA ARG A 417 -6.80 -6.68 11.91
C ARG A 417 -6.10 -5.89 13.02
N MET A 418 -6.86 -5.35 13.98
CA MET A 418 -6.30 -4.62 15.11
C MET A 418 -5.36 -5.49 15.95
N LYS A 419 -5.71 -6.76 16.18
CA LYS A 419 -4.86 -7.72 16.91
C LYS A 419 -3.58 -8.06 16.16
N SER A 420 -3.65 -8.21 14.84
CA SER A 420 -2.46 -8.38 13.99
C SER A 420 -1.53 -7.17 14.11
N LEU A 421 -2.07 -5.95 13.94
CA LEU A 421 -1.29 -4.70 14.03
C LEU A 421 -0.68 -4.44 15.42
N ASP A 422 -1.41 -4.75 16.51
CA ASP A 422 -0.86 -4.62 17.86
C ASP A 422 0.25 -5.65 18.11
N SER A 423 0.11 -6.86 17.58
CA SER A 423 1.14 -7.90 17.67
C SER A 423 2.41 -7.51 16.89
N ASP A 424 2.27 -6.91 15.70
CA ASP A 424 3.40 -6.35 14.93
C ASP A 424 4.11 -5.21 15.69
N ARG A 425 3.33 -4.35 16.36
CA ARG A 425 3.89 -3.31 17.23
C ARG A 425 4.67 -3.91 18.40
N ILE A 426 4.12 -4.91 19.09
CA ILE A 426 4.80 -5.61 20.20
C ILE A 426 6.10 -6.27 19.71
N ALA A 427 6.08 -6.92 18.54
CA ALA A 427 7.27 -7.51 17.93
C ALA A 427 8.35 -6.46 17.63
N THR A 428 7.95 -5.29 17.13
CA THR A 428 8.86 -4.18 16.85
C THR A 428 9.47 -3.61 18.12
N ASP A 429 8.66 -3.38 19.15
CA ASP A 429 9.11 -2.89 20.47
C ASP A 429 10.10 -3.88 21.11
N ALA A 430 9.80 -5.18 21.05
CA ALA A 430 10.66 -6.24 21.55
C ALA A 430 11.98 -6.34 20.76
N ALA A 431 11.96 -6.12 19.44
CA ALA A 431 13.17 -6.06 18.63
C ALA A 431 14.06 -4.88 19.02
N GLU A 432 13.47 -3.71 19.26
CA GLU A 432 14.22 -2.51 19.65
C GLU A 432 14.94 -2.72 20.98
N GLU A 433 14.25 -3.28 21.98
CA GLU A 433 14.85 -3.63 23.28
C GLU A 433 15.92 -4.72 23.15
N THR A 434 15.69 -5.73 22.30
CA THR A 434 16.70 -6.75 21.99
C THR A 434 17.96 -6.10 21.42
N VAL A 435 17.83 -5.21 20.43
CA VAL A 435 18.98 -4.51 19.81
C VAL A 435 19.74 -3.69 20.85
N LYS A 436 19.03 -2.94 21.72
CA LYS A 436 19.68 -2.18 22.81
C LYS A 436 20.52 -3.08 23.70
N ALA A 437 19.97 -4.22 24.12
CA ALA A 437 20.66 -5.16 25.00
C ALA A 437 21.83 -5.87 24.31
N VAL A 438 21.66 -6.33 23.06
CA VAL A 438 22.72 -6.94 22.26
C VAL A 438 23.87 -5.97 21.99
N LEU A 439 23.57 -4.70 21.65
CA LEU A 439 24.59 -3.67 21.46
C LEU A 439 25.33 -3.33 22.76
N LYS A 440 24.64 -3.37 23.91
CA LYS A 440 25.28 -3.19 25.21
C LYS A 440 26.29 -4.32 25.50
N ILE A 441 25.92 -5.57 25.22
CA ILE A 441 26.83 -6.73 25.32
C ILE A 441 28.03 -6.57 24.38
N ALA A 442 27.79 -6.29 23.09
CA ALA A 442 28.84 -6.13 22.10
C ALA A 442 29.78 -4.95 22.42
N GLY A 443 29.23 -3.83 22.91
CA GLY A 443 29.99 -2.65 23.33
C GLY A 443 30.89 -2.93 24.53
N ALA A 444 30.36 -3.56 25.57
CA ALA A 444 31.15 -3.96 26.74
C ALA A 444 32.24 -5.00 26.39
N ALA A 445 31.91 -5.96 25.51
CA ALA A 445 32.87 -6.92 24.97
C ALA A 445 33.99 -6.21 24.19
N SER A 446 33.65 -5.24 23.33
CA SER A 446 34.62 -4.45 22.55
C SER A 446 35.56 -3.66 23.45
N LEU A 447 35.05 -3.02 24.51
CA LEU A 447 35.89 -2.31 25.48
C LEU A 447 36.89 -3.25 26.17
N GLN A 448 36.44 -4.45 26.55
CA GLN A 448 37.32 -5.47 27.14
C GLN A 448 38.38 -5.98 26.15
N GLY A 449 38.02 -6.10 24.88
CA GLY A 449 38.94 -6.47 23.79
C GLY A 449 40.03 -5.42 23.58
N VAL A 450 39.65 -4.13 23.49
CA VAL A 450 40.59 -3.01 23.37
C VAL A 450 41.54 -2.95 24.57
N ALA A 451 41.03 -3.08 25.80
CA ALA A 451 41.87 -3.10 27.00
C ALA A 451 42.86 -4.28 27.00
N SER A 452 42.45 -5.45 26.50
CA SER A 452 43.32 -6.61 26.34
C SER A 452 44.39 -6.36 25.27
N GLN A 453 44.04 -5.72 24.16
CA GLN A 453 44.97 -5.35 23.08
C GLN A 453 46.00 -4.31 23.52
N GLU A 454 45.60 -3.31 24.32
CA GLU A 454 46.52 -2.35 24.95
C GLU A 454 47.52 -3.06 25.86
N THR A 455 47.03 -3.96 26.72
CA THR A 455 47.88 -4.76 27.63
C THR A 455 48.86 -5.65 26.86
N ILE A 456 48.41 -6.32 25.80
CA ILE A 456 49.25 -7.11 24.88
C ILE A 456 50.33 -6.23 24.25
N THR A 457 49.98 -5.04 23.79
CA THR A 457 50.91 -4.11 23.16
C THR A 457 51.95 -3.58 24.15
N GLU A 458 51.53 -3.27 25.38
CA GLU A 458 52.42 -2.85 26.46
C GLU A 458 53.39 -3.97 26.86
N ASN A 459 52.88 -5.19 27.06
CA ASN A 459 53.69 -6.36 27.37
C ASN A 459 54.68 -6.67 26.22
N ALA A 460 54.24 -6.60 24.96
CA ALA A 460 55.11 -6.80 23.81
C ALA A 460 56.22 -5.72 23.71
N ARG A 461 55.90 -4.45 23.98
CA ARG A 461 56.90 -3.37 24.05
C ARG A 461 57.89 -3.60 25.19
N SER A 462 57.41 -4.00 26.38
CA SER A 462 58.27 -4.34 27.51
C SER A 462 59.21 -5.49 27.16
N MET A 463 58.70 -6.55 26.52
CA MET A 463 59.50 -7.69 26.08
C MET A 463 60.57 -7.29 25.05
N ALA A 464 60.23 -6.41 24.10
CA ALA A 464 61.19 -5.90 23.12
C ALA A 464 62.28 -5.04 23.77
N ALA A 465 61.91 -4.21 24.76
CA ALA A 465 62.86 -3.41 25.54
C ALA A 465 63.79 -4.31 26.38
N ASP A 466 63.22 -5.30 27.10
CA ASP A 466 63.97 -6.30 27.85
C ASP A 466 64.93 -7.06 26.93
N ALA A 467 64.47 -7.53 25.76
CA ALA A 467 65.28 -8.23 24.76
C ALA A 467 66.46 -7.38 24.25
N THR A 468 66.23 -6.09 24.00
CA THR A 468 67.27 -5.14 23.58
C THR A 468 68.27 -4.90 24.72
N GLU A 469 67.81 -4.83 25.97
CA GLU A 469 68.66 -4.77 27.15
C GLU A 469 69.52 -6.03 27.28
N VAL A 470 68.95 -7.22 27.06
CA VAL A 470 69.68 -8.51 27.03
C VAL A 470 70.77 -8.47 25.96
N GLN A 471 70.44 -8.05 24.73
CA GLN A 471 71.39 -7.98 23.63
C GLN A 471 72.55 -7.03 23.96
N GLY A 472 72.25 -5.86 24.55
CA GLY A 472 73.27 -4.90 24.98
C GLY A 472 74.17 -5.43 26.10
N ASN A 473 73.60 -6.14 27.08
CA ASN A 473 74.35 -6.72 28.18
C ASN A 473 75.22 -7.91 27.73
N LEU A 474 74.71 -8.75 26.82
CA LEU A 474 75.48 -9.83 26.17
C LEU A 474 76.63 -9.26 25.32
N GLY A 475 76.39 -8.17 24.59
CA GLY A 475 77.44 -7.47 23.82
C GLY A 475 78.57 -6.93 24.71
N LYS A 476 78.22 -6.29 25.84
CA LYS A 476 79.21 -5.84 26.85
C LYS A 476 79.98 -7.01 27.44
N LEU A 477 79.29 -8.11 27.79
CA LEU A 477 79.90 -9.35 28.29
C LEU A 477 80.88 -9.95 27.28
N GLY A 478 80.50 -10.02 26.00
CA GLY A 478 81.38 -10.48 24.92
C GLY A 478 82.63 -9.62 24.76
N ALA A 479 82.48 -8.29 24.83
CA ALA A 479 83.61 -7.36 24.80
C ALA A 479 84.54 -7.52 26.02
N PHE A 480 83.98 -7.71 27.22
CA PHE A 480 84.75 -7.99 28.44
C PHE A 480 85.52 -9.31 28.35
N ALA A 481 84.89 -10.37 27.84
CA ALA A 481 85.52 -11.67 27.64
C ALA A 481 86.70 -11.57 26.65
N LEU A 482 86.51 -10.88 25.52
CA LEU A 482 87.57 -10.63 24.53
C LEU A 482 88.74 -9.82 25.11
N GLY A 483 88.43 -8.75 25.85
CA GLY A 483 89.45 -7.94 26.53
C GLY A 483 90.24 -8.73 27.57
N PHE A 484 89.58 -9.65 28.29
CA PHE A 484 90.21 -10.50 29.28
C PHE A 484 91.17 -11.53 28.64
N VAL A 485 90.75 -12.16 27.54
CA VAL A 485 91.60 -13.08 26.75
C VAL A 485 92.84 -12.34 26.22
N PHE A 486 92.67 -11.12 25.72
CA PHE A 486 93.77 -10.30 25.23
C PHE A 486 94.79 -9.95 26.34
N LEU A 487 94.31 -9.61 27.54
CA LEU A 487 95.16 -9.32 28.69
C LEU A 487 95.92 -10.57 29.19
N ALA A 488 95.28 -11.74 29.16
CA ALA A 488 95.90 -13.02 29.51
C ALA A 488 97.06 -13.39 28.56
N LEU A 489 96.91 -13.13 27.26
CA LEU A 489 97.96 -13.34 26.26
C LEU A 489 99.17 -12.39 26.46
N LEU A 490 98.92 -11.13 26.81
CA LEU A 490 99.98 -10.15 27.12
C LEU A 490 100.81 -10.54 28.35
N MET A 491 100.14 -11.00 29.42
CA MET A 491 100.83 -11.50 30.63
C MET A 491 101.73 -12.70 30.31
N ASN A 492 101.28 -13.62 29.44
CA ASN A 492 102.06 -14.79 29.02
C ASN A 492 103.39 -14.38 28.35
N HIS A 493 103.35 -13.38 27.46
CA HIS A 493 104.54 -12.93 26.72
C HIS A 493 105.62 -12.27 27.61
N TRP A 494 105.22 -11.51 28.64
CA TRP A 494 106.16 -10.80 29.51
C TRP A 494 106.75 -11.65 30.65
N LEU A 495 106.00 -12.64 31.15
CA LEU A 495 106.40 -13.42 32.33
C LEU A 495 107.13 -14.72 32.00
N ILE A 496 107.00 -15.26 30.78
CA ILE A 496 107.55 -16.58 30.41
C ILE A 496 108.55 -16.48 29.26
N ILE A 497 108.28 -15.69 28.21
CA ILE A 497 109.09 -15.70 26.97
C ILE A 497 110.33 -14.79 27.06
N ARG A 498 110.26 -13.64 27.73
CA ARG A 498 111.39 -12.68 27.84
C ARG A 498 112.68 -13.20 28.51
N PRO A 499 112.65 -14.03 29.56
CA PRO A 499 113.87 -14.59 30.15
C PRO A 499 114.57 -15.64 29.27
N LEU A 500 113.84 -16.30 28.37
CA LEU A 500 114.38 -17.35 27.48
C LEU A 500 115.28 -16.79 26.37
N ASN A 501 115.05 -15.55 25.91
CA ASN A 501 115.89 -14.90 24.90
C ASN A 501 117.22 -14.32 25.44
N ALA A 502 117.42 -14.32 26.76
CA ALA A 502 118.68 -13.90 27.38
C ALA A 502 119.73 -15.04 27.43
N ILE A 503 119.33 -16.29 27.16
CA ILE A 503 120.19 -17.48 27.21
C ILE A 503 120.78 -17.83 25.82
N SER A 504 120.18 -17.32 24.73
CA SER A 504 120.65 -17.55 23.35
C SER A 504 121.71 -16.54 22.86
N ARG A 505 122.42 -15.82 23.75
CA ARG A 505 123.50 -14.89 23.38
C ARG A 505 124.89 -15.26 23.89
N THR A 506 125.03 -16.43 24.53
CA THR A 506 126.33 -16.94 25.03
C THR A 506 126.86 -18.12 24.21
N THR A 507 126.04 -18.72 23.34
CA THR A 507 126.44 -19.89 22.50
C THR A 507 127.05 -19.49 21.15
N GLU A 508 127.07 -18.19 20.81
CA GLU A 508 127.72 -17.69 19.58
C GLU A 508 129.12 -17.10 19.85
N ARG A 509 129.51 -16.93 21.12
CA ARG A 509 130.81 -16.35 21.52
C ARG A 509 131.93 -17.38 21.76
N LEU A 510 131.72 -18.65 21.42
CA LEU A 510 132.73 -19.71 21.57
C LEU A 510 132.89 -20.61 20.32
N SER A 511 132.31 -20.23 19.16
CA SER A 511 132.60 -20.92 17.88
C SER A 511 133.77 -20.29 17.10
N GLN A 512 134.43 -19.26 17.65
CA GLN A 512 135.55 -18.53 17.00
C GLN A 512 136.82 -18.37 17.86
N GLY A 513 136.98 -19.12 18.95
CA GLY A 513 138.30 -19.32 19.60
C GLY A 513 138.92 -18.12 20.32
N ASP A 514 138.30 -17.65 21.41
CA ASP A 514 138.88 -16.67 22.34
C ASP A 514 138.78 -17.17 23.79
N MET A 515 139.91 -17.19 24.53
CA MET A 515 140.08 -17.79 25.86
C MET A 515 140.17 -16.74 26.98
N THR A 516 139.13 -15.91 27.12
CA THR A 516 139.01 -14.98 28.25
C THR A 516 137.92 -15.42 29.23
N PRO A 517 138.16 -15.45 30.55
CA PRO A 517 137.23 -16.01 31.52
C PRO A 517 136.18 -14.98 31.97
N VAL A 518 134.90 -15.37 32.01
CA VAL A 518 133.85 -14.63 32.72
C VAL A 518 132.98 -15.60 33.52
N THR A 519 132.85 -15.29 34.81
CA THR A 519 132.17 -16.00 35.90
C THR A 519 130.70 -15.60 36.02
N GLY A 520 129.86 -16.42 36.71
CA GLY A 520 128.57 -15.96 37.24
C GLY A 520 127.31 -16.84 37.13
N PHE A 521 127.40 -18.18 37.26
CA PHE A 521 126.22 -19.05 37.30
C PHE A 521 126.16 -19.92 38.57
N GLU A 522 125.70 -19.34 39.69
CA GLU A 522 125.53 -20.06 40.98
C GLU A 522 124.06 -20.35 41.35
N ARG A 523 123.10 -20.14 40.46
CA ARG A 523 121.71 -20.59 40.67
C ARG A 523 121.09 -21.14 39.40
N ALA A 524 121.50 -22.36 39.05
CA ALA A 524 120.76 -23.24 38.16
C ALA A 524 120.15 -24.38 38.97
N SER A 525 118.94 -24.82 38.61
CA SER A 525 118.30 -26.04 39.10
C SER A 525 117.19 -26.46 38.14
N ASP A 526 116.95 -27.72 37.84
CA ASP A 526 117.88 -28.85 37.65
C ASP A 526 117.38 -29.69 36.43
N GLU A 527 116.17 -29.40 35.93
CA GLU A 527 115.51 -30.07 34.81
C GLU A 527 116.05 -29.70 33.42
N VAL A 528 116.75 -28.57 33.25
CA VAL A 528 117.35 -28.18 31.95
C VAL A 528 118.68 -28.92 31.68
N ARG A 529 119.28 -29.52 32.72
CA ARG A 529 120.52 -30.32 32.60
C ARG A 529 120.29 -31.74 32.07
N ARG A 530 119.05 -32.25 32.09
CA ARG A 530 118.71 -33.61 31.62
C ARG A 530 118.27 -33.71 30.16
N ILE A 531 117.94 -32.60 29.49
CA ILE A 531 117.51 -32.63 28.09
C ILE A 531 118.67 -32.30 27.12
N ALA A 532 119.76 -31.68 27.61
CA ALA A 532 120.88 -31.24 26.77
C ALA A 532 121.87 -32.33 26.32
N ASN A 533 121.67 -33.61 26.69
CA ASN A 533 122.57 -34.72 26.31
C ASN A 533 121.91 -35.84 25.48
N ALA A 534 120.66 -35.70 25.09
CA ALA A 534 120.00 -36.67 24.20
C ALA A 534 119.81 -36.08 22.80
N LEU A 535 120.84 -36.33 21.96
CA LEU A 535 120.83 -36.29 20.49
C LEU A 535 120.51 -34.92 19.84
N LYS A 536 121.44 -34.18 19.23
CA LYS A 536 122.69 -34.53 18.55
C LYS A 536 122.59 -35.67 17.52
N VAL A 537 121.52 -35.76 16.74
CA VAL A 537 121.56 -36.15 15.31
C VAL A 537 120.24 -35.69 14.66
N PHE A 538 120.22 -34.51 14.04
CA PHE A 538 119.67 -34.29 12.69
C PHE A 538 119.87 -32.82 12.31
N ARG A 539 121.14 -32.40 12.38
CA ARG A 539 121.61 -31.25 11.64
C ARG A 539 121.89 -31.80 10.23
N ASP A 540 121.07 -31.37 9.29
CA ASP A 540 121.39 -31.11 7.87
C ASP A 540 120.19 -31.53 7.01
N GLY A 541 119.36 -30.54 6.68
CA GLY A 541 118.17 -30.72 5.86
C GLY A 541 117.36 -29.43 5.82
N LEU A 542 117.97 -28.35 5.35
CA LEU A 542 117.20 -27.23 4.82
C LEU A 542 116.29 -27.76 3.70
N VAL A 543 115.13 -27.12 3.59
CA VAL A 543 114.08 -27.25 2.58
C VAL A 543 112.93 -28.18 3.01
N GLU A 544 111.83 -27.57 3.45
CA GLU A 544 110.50 -27.95 2.96
C GLU A 544 109.45 -26.90 3.34
N LYS A 545 109.16 -26.04 2.35
CA LYS A 545 107.94 -25.25 2.26
C LYS A 545 106.83 -26.16 1.71
N GLU A 546 106.52 -27.26 2.40
CA GLU A 546 105.56 -28.26 1.88
C GLU A 546 104.79 -29.05 2.97
N GLU A 547 105.20 -29.09 4.24
CA GLU A 547 104.44 -29.82 5.29
C GLU A 547 103.22 -29.03 5.85
N MET A 548 103.16 -27.71 5.66
CA MET A 548 101.93 -26.91 5.89
C MET A 548 101.01 -26.85 4.65
N ALA A 549 101.44 -27.43 3.53
CA ALA A 549 100.56 -27.65 2.38
C ALA A 549 99.73 -28.92 2.57
N ARG A 550 100.32 -30.05 2.99
CA ARG A 550 99.63 -31.34 3.06
C ARG A 550 98.46 -31.43 4.06
N ILE A 551 98.58 -30.84 5.25
CA ILE A 551 97.47 -30.82 6.25
C ILE A 551 96.39 -29.79 5.85
N ALA A 552 96.77 -28.68 5.22
CA ALA A 552 95.83 -27.70 4.69
C ALA A 552 95.17 -28.17 3.38
N GLU A 553 95.77 -29.13 2.66
CA GLU A 553 95.26 -29.70 1.41
C GLU A 553 94.31 -30.88 1.68
N GLU A 554 94.52 -31.62 2.77
CA GLU A 554 93.53 -32.56 3.34
C GLU A 554 92.31 -31.83 3.90
N GLU A 555 92.50 -30.73 4.65
CA GLU A 555 91.41 -29.90 5.20
C GLU A 555 90.71 -29.06 4.10
N ARG A 556 91.43 -28.63 3.05
CA ARG A 556 90.84 -28.01 1.85
C ARG A 556 90.09 -29.02 1.01
N ALA A 557 90.59 -30.24 0.79
CA ALA A 557 89.86 -31.26 0.03
C ALA A 557 88.55 -31.67 0.74
N GLU A 558 88.57 -31.78 2.07
CA GLU A 558 87.37 -32.09 2.86
C GLU A 558 86.38 -30.92 2.89
N ASN A 559 86.84 -29.68 3.08
CA ASN A 559 85.99 -28.48 3.04
C ASN A 559 85.50 -28.15 1.63
N GLN A 560 86.29 -28.43 0.59
CA GLN A 560 85.92 -28.22 -0.81
C GLN A 560 84.92 -29.28 -1.27
N ALA A 561 85.02 -30.54 -0.80
CA ALA A 561 83.96 -31.53 -1.00
C ALA A 561 82.65 -31.14 -0.30
N LYS A 562 82.71 -30.62 0.95
CA LYS A 562 81.55 -30.11 1.69
C LYS A 562 80.93 -28.88 1.01
N GLN A 563 81.75 -27.95 0.52
CA GLN A 563 81.32 -26.75 -0.21
C GLN A 563 80.75 -27.10 -1.59
N THR A 564 81.39 -27.98 -2.35
CA THR A 564 80.88 -28.44 -3.66
C THR A 564 79.55 -29.18 -3.48
N ALA A 565 79.41 -30.04 -2.47
CA ALA A 565 78.13 -30.71 -2.18
C ALA A 565 77.00 -29.72 -1.80
N ALA A 566 77.30 -28.69 -1.02
CA ALA A 566 76.34 -27.65 -0.65
C ALA A 566 75.96 -26.76 -1.85
N VAL A 567 76.94 -26.33 -2.64
CA VAL A 567 76.72 -25.51 -3.85
C VAL A 567 75.98 -26.29 -4.93
N ASP A 568 76.26 -27.59 -5.08
CA ASP A 568 75.57 -28.47 -6.03
C ASP A 568 74.12 -28.75 -5.60
N ALA A 569 73.89 -28.99 -4.30
CA ALA A 569 72.54 -29.17 -3.75
C ALA A 569 71.67 -27.91 -3.88
N ILE A 570 72.25 -26.74 -3.59
CA ILE A 570 71.55 -25.44 -3.75
C ILE A 570 71.43 -25.05 -5.22
N GLY A 571 72.45 -25.33 -6.05
CA GLY A 571 72.40 -25.12 -7.50
C GLY A 571 71.31 -25.96 -8.14
N THR A 572 71.15 -27.21 -7.71
CA THR A 572 70.04 -28.08 -8.13
C THR A 572 68.70 -27.52 -7.65
N GLY A 573 68.59 -27.11 -6.38
CA GLY A 573 67.37 -26.48 -5.85
C GLY A 573 66.98 -25.20 -6.60
N LEU A 574 67.93 -24.33 -6.89
CA LEU A 574 67.75 -23.12 -7.68
C LEU A 574 67.37 -23.44 -9.14
N ALA A 575 67.88 -24.52 -9.72
CA ALA A 575 67.51 -24.97 -11.05
C ALA A 575 66.05 -25.49 -11.11
N HIS A 576 65.55 -26.12 -10.04
CA HIS A 576 64.13 -26.45 -9.90
C HIS A 576 63.26 -25.19 -9.74
N PHE A 577 63.68 -24.26 -8.87
CA PHE A 577 63.04 -22.95 -8.70
C PHE A 577 62.95 -22.13 -9.99
N ALA A 578 64.03 -22.09 -10.77
CA ALA A 578 64.05 -21.38 -12.05
C ALA A 578 63.09 -21.97 -13.10
N LYS A 579 62.65 -23.22 -12.91
CA LYS A 579 61.63 -23.89 -13.72
C LYS A 579 60.22 -23.80 -13.11
N GLY A 580 60.06 -23.08 -12.00
CA GLY A 580 58.79 -22.93 -11.30
C GLY A 580 58.44 -24.07 -10.35
N ASP A 581 59.33 -25.04 -10.12
CA ASP A 581 59.07 -26.15 -9.20
C ASP A 581 59.28 -25.72 -7.73
N LEU A 582 58.18 -25.39 -7.06
CA LEU A 582 58.13 -24.98 -5.65
C LEU A 582 57.96 -26.18 -4.71
N THR A 583 57.81 -27.39 -5.24
CA THR A 583 57.66 -28.64 -4.45
C THR A 583 59.02 -29.24 -4.08
N TYR A 584 60.07 -28.93 -4.84
CA TYR A 584 61.41 -29.45 -4.59
C TYR A 584 61.95 -29.04 -3.20
N ARG A 585 62.50 -30.01 -2.47
CA ARG A 585 63.14 -29.79 -1.17
C ARG A 585 64.54 -30.39 -1.18
N ILE A 586 65.50 -29.67 -0.61
CA ILE A 586 66.85 -30.19 -0.42
C ILE A 586 66.80 -31.17 0.76
N THR A 587 66.85 -32.47 0.45
CA THR A 587 66.81 -33.58 1.43
C THR A 587 68.20 -34.06 1.84
N ARG A 588 69.24 -33.69 1.07
CA ARG A 588 70.64 -34.04 1.36
C ARG A 588 71.10 -33.40 2.67
N GLU A 589 71.70 -34.19 3.56
CA GLU A 589 72.31 -33.65 4.79
C GLU A 589 73.56 -32.83 4.44
N LEU A 590 73.63 -31.61 5.00
CA LEU A 590 74.77 -30.70 4.85
C LEU A 590 75.43 -30.50 6.22
N THR A 591 76.76 -30.54 6.26
CA THR A 591 77.57 -30.37 7.48
C THR A 591 77.47 -28.96 8.09
N ASP A 592 77.86 -28.84 9.37
CA ASP A 592 77.80 -27.60 10.15
C ASP A 592 78.45 -26.40 9.42
N GLY A 593 77.61 -25.38 9.18
CA GLY A 593 77.93 -24.20 8.38
C GLY A 593 76.97 -23.98 7.19
N TYR A 594 76.47 -25.05 6.56
CA TYR A 594 75.58 -24.98 5.38
C TYR A 594 74.16 -25.49 5.63
N ALA A 595 73.89 -26.14 6.77
CA ALA A 595 72.54 -26.59 7.17
C ALA A 595 71.53 -25.42 7.18
N LYS A 596 71.95 -24.23 7.65
CA LYS A 596 71.12 -23.04 7.64
C LYS A 596 70.68 -22.62 6.23
N LEU A 597 71.57 -22.71 5.22
CA LEU A 597 71.17 -22.40 3.84
C LEU A 597 70.14 -23.40 3.29
N LYS A 598 70.24 -24.69 3.67
CA LYS A 598 69.24 -25.71 3.32
C LYS A 598 67.88 -25.34 3.90
N ASP A 599 67.88 -24.99 5.19
CA ASP A 599 66.66 -24.67 5.92
C ASP A 599 66.03 -23.36 5.41
N ASP A 600 66.85 -22.32 5.16
CA ASP A 600 66.40 -21.07 4.57
C ASP A 600 65.85 -21.27 3.13
N PHE A 601 66.49 -22.12 2.32
CA PHE A 601 65.98 -22.48 0.98
C PHE A 601 64.63 -23.22 1.07
N ASN A 602 64.55 -24.26 1.90
CA ASN A 602 63.33 -25.05 2.05
C ASN A 602 62.19 -24.24 2.67
N LEU A 603 62.49 -23.33 3.60
CA LEU A 603 61.52 -22.38 4.16
C LEU A 603 61.02 -21.43 3.09
N THR A 604 61.92 -20.86 2.28
CA THR A 604 61.57 -19.98 1.16
C THR A 604 60.67 -20.71 0.15
N ALA A 605 61.00 -21.96 -0.18
CA ALA A 605 60.18 -22.82 -1.04
C ALA A 605 58.80 -23.12 -0.46
N SER A 606 58.70 -23.40 0.84
CA SER A 606 57.40 -23.60 1.50
C SER A 606 56.57 -22.32 1.55
N THR A 607 57.18 -21.17 1.87
CA THR A 607 56.46 -19.89 1.90
C THR A 607 55.96 -19.50 0.52
N LEU A 608 56.81 -19.59 -0.52
CA LEU A 608 56.39 -19.32 -1.91
C LEU A 608 55.31 -20.28 -2.38
N ASN A 609 55.43 -21.58 -2.08
CA ASN A 609 54.38 -22.56 -2.39
C ASN A 609 53.04 -22.17 -1.74
N ALA A 610 53.06 -21.84 -0.45
CA ALA A 610 51.85 -21.42 0.27
C ALA A 610 51.23 -20.14 -0.32
N THR A 611 52.04 -19.13 -0.64
CA THR A 611 51.55 -17.90 -1.26
C THR A 611 50.96 -18.16 -2.65
N VAL A 612 51.60 -18.99 -3.49
CA VAL A 612 51.06 -19.32 -4.82
C VAL A 612 49.77 -20.13 -4.74
N VAL A 613 49.67 -21.05 -3.77
CA VAL A 613 48.41 -21.79 -3.47
C VAL A 613 47.30 -20.84 -3.04
N GLU A 614 47.57 -19.85 -2.19
CA GLU A 614 46.58 -18.84 -1.78
C GLU A 614 46.13 -17.99 -2.97
N VAL A 615 47.05 -17.54 -3.82
CA VAL A 615 46.71 -16.80 -5.05
C VAL A 615 45.88 -17.66 -6.01
N PHE A 616 46.15 -18.96 -6.10
CA PHE A 616 45.35 -19.90 -6.89
C PHE A 616 43.91 -19.99 -6.37
N GLN A 617 43.73 -20.15 -5.06
CA GLN A 617 42.41 -20.20 -4.42
C GLN A 617 41.63 -18.89 -4.62
N VAL A 618 42.31 -17.73 -4.52
CA VAL A 618 41.70 -16.42 -4.80
C VAL A 618 41.31 -16.31 -6.27
N ALA A 619 42.16 -16.74 -7.22
CA ALA A 619 41.85 -16.71 -8.64
C ALA A 619 40.65 -17.62 -9.01
N ASP A 620 40.57 -18.80 -8.39
CA ASP A 620 39.44 -19.72 -8.58
C ASP A 620 38.13 -19.17 -8.00
N SER A 621 38.20 -18.54 -6.81
CA SER A 621 37.09 -17.83 -6.20
C SER A 621 36.63 -16.65 -7.05
N LEU A 622 37.56 -15.88 -7.62
CA LEU A 622 37.27 -14.75 -8.50
C LEU A 622 36.59 -15.19 -9.79
N ARG A 623 37.03 -16.31 -10.37
CA ARG A 623 36.40 -16.93 -11.54
C ARG A 623 34.95 -17.33 -11.25
N SER A 624 34.73 -18.00 -10.12
CA SER A 624 33.39 -18.45 -9.71
C SER A 624 32.47 -17.26 -9.43
N GLY A 625 32.93 -16.28 -8.65
CA GLY A 625 32.18 -15.05 -8.37
C GLY A 625 31.87 -14.24 -9.62
N SER A 626 32.78 -14.19 -10.60
CA SER A 626 32.51 -13.51 -11.88
C SER A 626 31.43 -14.21 -12.70
N ALA A 627 31.37 -15.55 -12.66
CA ALA A 627 30.31 -16.32 -13.31
C ALA A 627 28.93 -16.09 -12.65
N GLU A 628 28.89 -16.02 -11.32
CA GLU A 628 27.68 -15.64 -10.57
C GLU A 628 27.23 -14.22 -10.89
N ILE A 629 28.15 -13.24 -10.95
CA ILE A 629 27.83 -11.86 -11.36
C ILE A 629 27.25 -11.84 -12.78
N GLN A 630 27.81 -12.61 -13.71
CA GLN A 630 27.33 -12.67 -15.09
C GLN A 630 25.89 -13.22 -15.16
N GLN A 631 25.60 -14.28 -14.41
CA GLN A 631 24.27 -14.85 -14.32
C GLN A 631 23.27 -13.86 -13.69
N ALA A 632 23.63 -13.26 -12.56
CA ALA A 632 22.80 -12.26 -11.89
C ALA A 632 22.52 -11.03 -12.78
N SER A 633 23.52 -10.60 -13.56
CA SER A 633 23.37 -9.49 -14.52
C SER A 633 22.41 -9.85 -15.64
N ASN A 634 22.47 -11.10 -16.16
CA ASN A 634 21.54 -11.58 -17.18
C ASN A 634 20.09 -11.64 -16.66
N ASP A 635 19.90 -12.16 -15.45
CA ASP A 635 18.57 -12.19 -14.82
C ASP A 635 18.02 -10.78 -14.57
N LEU A 636 18.89 -9.85 -14.14
CA LEU A 636 18.51 -8.44 -13.96
C LEU A 636 18.20 -7.76 -15.30
N SER A 637 18.90 -8.11 -16.38
CA SER A 637 18.60 -7.64 -17.74
C SER A 637 17.19 -8.05 -18.16
N HIS A 638 16.86 -9.34 -18.06
CA HIS A 638 15.54 -9.84 -18.44
C HIS A 638 14.40 -9.25 -17.61
N ARG A 639 14.63 -9.04 -16.31
CA ARG A 639 13.67 -8.35 -15.44
C ARG A 639 13.48 -6.90 -15.83
N THR A 640 14.56 -6.20 -16.18
CA THR A 640 14.54 -4.80 -16.61
C THR A 640 13.82 -4.64 -17.96
N GLU A 641 14.04 -5.57 -18.91
CA GLU A 641 13.30 -5.63 -20.17
C GLU A 641 11.80 -5.88 -19.95
N SER A 642 11.45 -6.85 -19.10
CA SER A 642 10.05 -7.14 -18.78
C SER A 642 9.38 -5.95 -18.08
N GLN A 643 10.10 -5.27 -17.18
CA GLN A 643 9.60 -4.10 -16.47
C GLN A 643 9.41 -2.91 -17.42
N ALA A 644 10.28 -2.72 -18.41
CA ALA A 644 10.12 -1.72 -19.45
C ALA A 644 8.85 -1.98 -20.28
N ALA A 645 8.59 -3.23 -20.67
CA ALA A 645 7.37 -3.60 -21.39
C ALA A 645 6.09 -3.32 -20.56
N THR A 646 6.08 -3.69 -19.28
CA THR A 646 4.95 -3.38 -18.38
C THR A 646 4.77 -1.86 -18.20
N LEU A 647 5.86 -1.10 -18.11
CA LEU A 647 5.81 0.36 -18.01
C LEU A 647 5.23 1.00 -19.28
N GLU A 648 5.56 0.48 -20.45
CA GLU A 648 5.05 0.96 -21.74
C GLU A 648 3.52 0.74 -21.85
N GLU A 649 3.03 -0.45 -21.48
CA GLU A 649 1.59 -0.73 -21.40
C GLU A 649 0.88 0.14 -20.36
N THR A 650 1.51 0.34 -19.19
CA THR A 650 0.95 1.18 -18.12
C THR A 650 0.87 2.65 -18.53
N ALA A 651 1.90 3.17 -19.21
CA ALA A 651 1.91 4.53 -19.73
C ALA A 651 0.79 4.74 -20.76
N ALA A 652 0.62 3.79 -21.70
CA ALA A 652 -0.46 3.84 -22.68
C ALA A 652 -1.85 3.82 -22.03
N ALA A 653 -2.06 2.97 -21.02
CA ALA A 653 -3.31 2.92 -20.27
C ALA A 653 -3.58 4.23 -19.51
N ILE A 654 -2.55 4.84 -18.92
CA ILE A 654 -2.68 6.14 -18.24
C ILE A 654 -3.01 7.26 -19.24
N GLU A 655 -2.40 7.28 -20.43
CA GLU A 655 -2.75 8.25 -21.47
C GLU A 655 -4.22 8.13 -21.91
N GLU A 656 -4.70 6.90 -22.14
CA GLU A 656 -6.09 6.63 -22.51
C GLU A 656 -7.08 7.02 -21.38
N LEU A 657 -6.74 6.70 -20.13
CA LEU A 657 -7.52 7.12 -18.96
C LEU A 657 -7.52 8.63 -18.81
N THR A 658 -6.38 9.30 -19.01
CA THR A 658 -6.26 10.75 -18.94
C THR A 658 -7.14 11.42 -19.99
N ALA A 659 -7.17 10.89 -21.22
CA ALA A 659 -8.05 11.37 -22.28
C ALA A 659 -9.53 11.19 -21.90
N SER A 660 -9.90 10.02 -21.36
CA SER A 660 -11.26 9.70 -20.96
C SER A 660 -11.76 10.57 -19.81
N VAL A 661 -10.95 10.76 -18.76
CA VAL A 661 -11.27 11.63 -17.61
C VAL A 661 -11.39 13.08 -18.05
N ARG A 662 -10.51 13.56 -18.95
CA ARG A 662 -10.62 14.92 -19.49
C ARG A 662 -11.92 15.12 -20.27
N SER A 663 -12.29 14.14 -21.10
CA SER A 663 -13.57 14.18 -21.83
C SER A 663 -14.78 14.14 -20.88
N ALA A 664 -14.72 13.34 -19.81
CA ALA A 664 -15.75 13.31 -18.78
C ALA A 664 -15.86 14.65 -18.02
N ALA A 665 -14.74 15.33 -17.77
CA ALA A 665 -14.73 16.64 -17.11
C ALA A 665 -15.37 17.72 -17.98
N GLU A 666 -15.07 17.71 -19.29
CA GLU A 666 -15.72 18.59 -20.27
C GLU A 666 -17.22 18.29 -20.38
N GLY A 667 -17.61 17.02 -20.51
CA GLY A 667 -19.01 16.62 -20.57
C GLY A 667 -19.81 16.96 -19.29
N SER A 668 -19.17 16.87 -18.13
CA SER A 668 -19.79 17.26 -16.85
C SER A 668 -20.02 18.76 -16.77
N ARG A 669 -19.07 19.59 -17.25
CA ARG A 669 -19.26 21.04 -17.34
C ARG A 669 -20.38 21.44 -18.30
N ASP A 670 -20.49 20.76 -19.44
CA ASP A 670 -21.58 21.01 -20.39
C ASP A 670 -22.95 20.61 -19.81
N ALA A 671 -23.00 19.48 -19.11
CA ALA A 671 -24.20 19.05 -18.39
C ALA A 671 -24.57 20.04 -17.26
N GLU A 672 -23.59 20.59 -16.55
CA GLU A 672 -23.80 21.59 -15.49
C GLU A 672 -24.45 22.85 -16.08
N ASN A 673 -23.90 23.37 -17.18
CA ASN A 673 -24.44 24.54 -17.88
C ASN A 673 -25.88 24.28 -18.35
N THR A 674 -26.14 23.16 -19.01
CA THR A 674 -27.48 22.79 -19.50
C THR A 674 -28.48 22.66 -18.35
N THR A 675 -28.06 22.10 -17.22
CA THR A 675 -28.93 21.94 -16.04
C THR A 675 -29.22 23.29 -15.39
N ASN A 676 -28.26 24.20 -15.35
CA ASN A 676 -28.45 25.56 -14.84
C ASN A 676 -29.41 26.36 -15.73
N GLU A 677 -29.30 26.24 -17.05
CA GLU A 677 -30.26 26.84 -18.00
C GLU A 677 -31.68 26.29 -17.79
N ALA A 678 -31.82 24.97 -17.69
CA ALA A 678 -33.12 24.33 -17.43
C ALA A 678 -33.72 24.75 -16.07
N ARG A 679 -32.87 24.97 -15.07
CA ARG A 679 -33.30 25.48 -13.75
C ARG A 679 -33.84 26.89 -13.86
N ASP A 680 -33.13 27.77 -14.56
CA ASP A 680 -33.55 29.16 -14.75
C ASP A 680 -34.87 29.24 -15.56
N GLU A 681 -35.03 28.39 -16.58
CA GLU A 681 -36.26 28.29 -17.37
C GLU A 681 -37.45 27.75 -16.53
N ALA A 682 -37.20 26.79 -15.64
CA ALA A 682 -38.22 26.30 -14.70
C ALA A 682 -38.65 27.37 -13.69
N ILE A 683 -37.70 28.17 -13.19
CA ILE A 683 -37.99 29.32 -12.30
C ILE A 683 -38.83 30.38 -13.03
N ALA A 684 -38.45 30.74 -14.25
CA ALA A 684 -39.21 31.69 -15.08
C ALA A 684 -40.63 31.18 -15.39
N SER A 685 -40.76 29.90 -15.73
CA SER A 685 -42.05 29.25 -15.96
C SER A 685 -42.93 29.27 -14.71
N GLY A 686 -42.34 29.08 -13.53
CA GLY A 686 -43.03 29.21 -12.25
C GLY A 686 -43.61 30.61 -12.03
N GLN A 687 -42.84 31.66 -12.32
CA GLN A 687 -43.30 33.06 -12.23
C GLN A 687 -44.48 33.35 -13.17
N ILE A 688 -44.38 32.91 -14.43
CA ILE A 688 -45.46 33.08 -15.43
C ILE A 688 -46.75 32.40 -14.96
N VAL A 689 -46.63 31.21 -14.36
CA VAL A 689 -47.79 30.50 -13.80
C VAL A 689 -48.39 31.24 -12.61
N GLU A 690 -47.57 31.81 -11.72
CA GLU A 690 -48.07 32.65 -10.60
C GLU A 690 -48.81 33.89 -11.11
N GLU A 691 -48.28 34.59 -12.11
CA GLU A 691 -48.98 35.72 -12.77
C GLU A 691 -50.31 35.27 -13.41
N THR A 692 -50.32 34.09 -14.03
CA THR A 692 -51.52 33.51 -14.65
C THR A 692 -52.59 33.16 -13.61
N VAL A 693 -52.20 32.61 -12.45
CA VAL A 693 -53.13 32.36 -11.34
C VAL A 693 -53.73 33.66 -10.83
N SER A 694 -52.91 34.72 -10.69
CA SER A 694 -53.39 36.04 -10.27
C SER A 694 -54.42 36.60 -11.26
N ALA A 695 -54.12 36.57 -12.56
CA ALA A 695 -55.04 37.06 -13.58
C ALA A 695 -56.36 36.27 -13.62
N MET A 696 -56.31 34.95 -13.44
CA MET A 696 -57.52 34.13 -13.38
C MET A 696 -58.36 34.43 -12.13
N LYS A 697 -57.73 34.76 -11.00
CA LYS A 697 -58.41 35.18 -9.78
C LYS A 697 -59.10 36.54 -9.95
N ASP A 698 -58.45 37.49 -10.63
CA ASP A 698 -59.08 38.78 -10.98
C ASP A 698 -60.32 38.59 -11.87
N ILE A 699 -60.30 37.61 -12.78
CA ILE A 699 -61.45 37.24 -13.62
C ILE A 699 -62.57 36.59 -12.77
N GLU A 700 -62.23 35.74 -11.80
CA GLU A 700 -63.19 35.14 -10.86
C GLU A 700 -63.91 36.22 -10.04
N ASP A 701 -63.16 37.16 -9.49
CA ASP A 701 -63.67 38.29 -8.71
C ASP A 701 -64.55 39.20 -9.58
N SER A 702 -64.11 39.52 -10.80
CA SER A 702 -64.89 40.31 -11.77
C SER A 702 -66.21 39.63 -12.15
N SER A 703 -66.18 38.31 -12.37
CA SER A 703 -67.39 37.53 -12.69
C SER A 703 -68.38 37.53 -11.53
N THR A 704 -67.88 37.46 -10.29
CA THR A 704 -68.70 37.56 -9.08
C THR A 704 -69.35 38.93 -8.95
N GLN A 705 -68.60 40.01 -9.19
CA GLN A 705 -69.15 41.37 -9.20
C GLN A 705 -70.23 41.54 -10.29
N ILE A 706 -70.01 41.03 -11.50
CA ILE A 706 -71.00 41.06 -12.57
C ILE A 706 -72.27 40.33 -12.13
N SER A 707 -72.15 39.13 -11.54
CA SER A 707 -73.30 38.37 -11.04
C SER A 707 -74.13 39.17 -10.02
N GLN A 708 -73.48 39.92 -9.14
CA GLN A 708 -74.13 40.79 -8.18
C GLN A 708 -74.87 41.97 -8.85
N ILE A 709 -74.25 42.61 -9.86
CA ILE A 709 -74.88 43.68 -10.65
C ILE A 709 -76.13 43.15 -11.38
N ILE A 710 -76.04 41.96 -11.98
CA ILE A 710 -77.18 41.33 -12.66
C ILE A 710 -78.31 41.03 -11.67
N GLY A 711 -77.99 40.63 -10.44
CA GLY A 711 -78.97 40.51 -9.35
C GLY A 711 -79.72 41.82 -9.08
N VAL A 712 -78.99 42.94 -8.99
CA VAL A 712 -79.61 44.27 -8.82
C VAL A 712 -80.48 44.66 -10.03
N ILE A 713 -80.08 44.30 -11.25
CA ILE A 713 -80.88 44.55 -12.46
C ILE A 713 -82.19 43.75 -12.43
N ASP A 714 -82.15 42.48 -12.00
CA ASP A 714 -83.35 41.65 -11.80
C ASP A 714 -84.29 42.28 -10.76
N ASP A 715 -83.75 42.75 -9.64
CA ASP A 715 -84.51 43.46 -8.61
C ASP A 715 -85.17 44.74 -9.14
N ILE A 716 -84.44 45.55 -9.93
CA ILE A 716 -84.99 46.77 -10.56
C ILE A 716 -86.10 46.40 -11.56
N ALA A 717 -85.91 45.35 -12.35
CA ALA A 717 -86.91 44.87 -13.29
C ALA A 717 -88.18 44.40 -12.57
N PHE A 718 -88.04 43.68 -11.46
CA PHE A 718 -89.16 43.27 -10.61
C PHE A 718 -89.90 44.46 -9.99
N GLN A 719 -89.18 45.44 -9.46
CA GLN A 719 -89.78 46.67 -8.93
C GLN A 719 -90.52 47.46 -10.03
N THR A 720 -89.95 47.54 -11.23
CA THR A 720 -90.57 48.20 -12.39
C THR A 720 -91.85 47.49 -12.83
N ASN A 721 -91.85 46.16 -12.81
CA ASN A 721 -93.02 45.33 -13.08
C ASN A 721 -94.14 45.58 -12.06
N LEU A 722 -93.82 45.70 -10.77
CA LEU A 722 -94.79 46.04 -9.72
C LEU A 722 -95.34 47.47 -9.86
N LEU A 723 -94.48 48.44 -10.18
CA LEU A 723 -94.89 49.83 -10.45
C LEU A 723 -95.83 49.91 -11.66
N ALA A 724 -95.49 49.21 -12.74
CA ALA A 724 -96.29 49.14 -13.95
C ALA A 724 -97.64 48.45 -13.71
N LEU A 725 -97.68 47.40 -12.89
CA LEU A 725 -98.92 46.77 -12.46
C LEU A 725 -99.80 47.76 -11.66
N ASN A 726 -99.22 48.45 -10.68
CA ASN A 726 -99.94 49.45 -9.89
C ASN A 726 -100.49 50.59 -10.77
N ALA A 727 -99.69 51.08 -11.72
CA ALA A 727 -100.11 52.09 -12.69
C ALA A 727 -101.22 51.58 -13.63
N GLY A 728 -101.14 50.31 -14.06
CA GLY A 728 -102.17 49.68 -14.88
C GLY A 728 -103.50 49.53 -14.15
N VAL A 729 -103.47 49.20 -12.86
CA VAL A 729 -104.67 49.13 -12.00
C VAL A 729 -105.31 50.52 -11.84
N GLU A 730 -104.52 51.56 -11.57
CA GLU A 730 -105.04 52.92 -11.40
C GLU A 730 -105.55 53.51 -12.73
N ALA A 731 -104.92 53.17 -13.86
CA ALA A 731 -105.39 53.52 -15.20
C ALA A 731 -106.73 52.85 -15.54
N ALA A 732 -106.93 51.59 -15.15
CA ALA A 732 -108.22 50.90 -15.28
C ALA A 732 -109.31 51.54 -14.41
N ARG A 733 -108.93 52.04 -13.23
CA ARG A 733 -109.80 52.76 -12.29
C ARG A 733 -110.28 54.11 -12.83
N ALA A 734 -109.46 54.78 -13.63
CA ALA A 734 -109.78 56.06 -14.28
C ALA A 734 -110.67 55.94 -15.53
N GLY A 735 -111.04 54.73 -15.97
CA GLY A 735 -111.96 54.50 -17.08
C GLY A 735 -111.45 55.00 -18.44
N GLU A 736 -112.31 55.63 -19.24
CA GLU A 736 -111.97 56.13 -20.59
C GLU A 736 -110.81 57.16 -20.59
N ALA A 737 -110.66 57.95 -19.52
CA ALA A 737 -109.57 58.93 -19.39
C ALA A 737 -108.19 58.28 -19.15
N GLY A 738 -108.16 57.05 -18.63
CA GLY A 738 -106.94 56.29 -18.31
C GLY A 738 -106.43 55.39 -19.44
N ARG A 739 -107.13 55.31 -20.57
CA ARG A 739 -106.84 54.34 -21.66
C ARG A 739 -105.42 54.44 -22.21
N GLY A 740 -104.89 55.65 -22.38
CA GLY A 740 -103.51 55.87 -22.83
C GLY A 740 -102.47 55.42 -21.79
N PHE A 741 -102.72 55.67 -20.50
CA PHE A 741 -101.86 55.23 -19.41
C PHE A 741 -101.88 53.71 -19.22
N ALA A 742 -103.01 53.04 -19.46
CA ALA A 742 -103.11 51.59 -19.39
C ALA A 742 -102.24 50.90 -20.46
N VAL A 743 -102.17 51.44 -21.68
CA VAL A 743 -101.30 50.93 -22.75
C VAL A 743 -99.83 51.11 -22.38
N VAL A 744 -99.45 52.29 -21.90
CA VAL A 744 -98.07 52.55 -21.44
C VAL A 744 -97.69 51.63 -20.27
N ALA A 745 -98.58 51.44 -19.30
CA ALA A 745 -98.35 50.54 -18.17
C ALA A 745 -98.17 49.07 -18.62
N SER A 746 -98.95 48.60 -19.60
CA SER A 746 -98.77 47.26 -20.18
C SER A 746 -97.45 47.12 -20.93
N GLU A 747 -97.02 48.16 -21.65
CA GLU A 747 -95.75 48.15 -22.39
C GLU A 747 -94.55 48.18 -21.45
N VAL A 748 -94.58 49.03 -20.40
CA VAL A 748 -93.55 49.07 -19.35
C VAL A 748 -93.48 47.74 -18.61
N ARG A 749 -94.63 47.11 -18.35
CA ARG A 749 -94.69 45.77 -17.75
C ARG A 749 -94.04 44.72 -18.65
N GLY A 750 -94.40 44.70 -19.94
CA GLY A 750 -93.79 43.81 -20.93
C GLY A 750 -92.27 44.02 -21.05
N LEU A 751 -91.81 45.27 -21.01
CA LEU A 751 -90.38 45.60 -21.00
C LEU A 751 -89.69 45.07 -19.73
N SER A 752 -90.27 45.29 -18.55
CA SER A 752 -89.70 44.82 -17.28
C SER A 752 -89.59 43.29 -17.20
N GLN A 753 -90.57 42.56 -17.77
CA GLN A 753 -90.54 41.11 -17.82
C GLN A 753 -89.45 40.61 -18.78
N ARG A 754 -89.30 41.25 -19.95
CA ARG A 754 -88.18 40.98 -20.86
C ARG A 754 -86.81 41.27 -20.22
N THR A 755 -86.70 42.32 -19.42
CA THR A 755 -85.47 42.63 -18.68
C THR A 755 -85.16 41.58 -17.61
N THR A 756 -86.19 41.07 -16.91
CA THR A 756 -86.06 39.97 -15.93
C THR A 756 -85.54 38.69 -16.60
N ASP A 757 -86.14 38.31 -17.73
CA ASP A 757 -85.74 37.11 -18.48
C ASP A 757 -84.29 37.23 -18.99
N ALA A 758 -83.92 38.38 -19.56
CA ALA A 758 -82.55 38.67 -20.00
C ALA A 758 -81.55 38.69 -18.84
N ALA A 759 -81.91 39.27 -17.69
CA ALA A 759 -81.07 39.27 -16.50
C ALA A 759 -80.81 37.85 -16.00
N ARG A 760 -81.83 36.98 -15.97
CA ARG A 760 -81.67 35.57 -15.59
C ARG A 760 -80.80 34.78 -16.56
N GLU A 761 -80.95 35.01 -17.86
CA GLU A 761 -80.11 34.38 -18.88
C GLU A 761 -78.63 34.79 -18.70
N ILE A 762 -78.36 36.09 -18.53
CA ILE A 762 -76.99 36.58 -18.27
C ILE A 762 -76.46 36.02 -16.95
N LYS A 763 -77.27 35.94 -15.90
CA LYS A 763 -76.88 35.35 -14.61
C LYS A 763 -76.46 33.89 -14.77
N GLY A 764 -77.18 33.11 -15.58
CA GLY A 764 -76.81 31.73 -15.92
C GLY A 764 -75.48 31.63 -16.65
N LEU A 765 -75.26 32.48 -17.67
CA LEU A 765 -73.99 32.52 -18.41
C LEU A 765 -72.81 32.91 -17.51
N ILE A 766 -72.98 33.92 -16.66
CA ILE A 766 -71.94 34.35 -15.71
C ILE A 766 -71.64 33.26 -14.70
N SER A 767 -72.67 32.58 -14.16
CA SER A 767 -72.47 31.45 -13.24
C SER A 767 -71.65 30.32 -13.88
N LYS A 768 -71.94 30.00 -15.15
CA LYS A 768 -71.17 29.02 -15.91
C LYS A 768 -69.71 29.46 -16.12
N SER A 769 -69.50 30.73 -16.49
CA SER A 769 -68.15 31.31 -16.63
C SER A 769 -67.38 31.26 -15.31
N THR A 770 -67.99 31.61 -14.17
CA THR A 770 -67.35 31.51 -12.85
C THR A 770 -66.89 30.09 -12.55
N GLN A 771 -67.70 29.08 -12.87
CA GLN A 771 -67.33 27.68 -12.64
C GLN A 771 -66.16 27.23 -13.54
N GLN A 772 -66.14 27.67 -14.80
CA GLN A 772 -65.03 27.41 -15.72
C GLN A 772 -63.73 28.09 -15.27
N VAL A 773 -63.81 29.35 -14.82
CA VAL A 773 -62.66 30.09 -14.29
C VAL A 773 -62.11 29.40 -13.03
N LYS A 774 -62.99 28.96 -12.12
CA LYS A 774 -62.58 28.23 -10.90
C LYS A 774 -61.86 26.91 -11.23
N SER A 775 -62.33 26.18 -12.23
CA SER A 775 -61.63 24.99 -12.74
C SER A 775 -60.26 25.34 -13.34
N GLY A 776 -60.19 26.42 -14.13
CA GLY A 776 -58.94 26.96 -14.69
C GLY A 776 -57.92 27.33 -13.62
N VAL A 777 -58.34 28.04 -12.57
CA VAL A 777 -57.49 28.38 -11.41
C VAL A 777 -56.93 27.11 -10.75
N SER A 778 -57.75 26.07 -10.59
CA SER A 778 -57.30 24.79 -10.00
C SER A 778 -56.25 24.08 -10.87
N LEU A 779 -56.48 23.98 -12.18
CA LEU A 779 -55.56 23.38 -13.13
C LEU A 779 -54.22 24.11 -13.18
N VAL A 780 -54.25 25.44 -13.31
CA VAL A 780 -53.03 26.27 -13.33
C VAL A 780 -52.29 26.19 -11.99
N GLY A 781 -53.00 26.13 -10.86
CA GLY A 781 -52.40 25.91 -9.55
C GLY A 781 -51.66 24.57 -9.43
N ARG A 782 -52.25 23.48 -9.96
CA ARG A 782 -51.60 22.16 -10.05
C ARG A 782 -50.35 22.21 -10.92
N THR A 783 -50.41 22.86 -12.09
CA THR A 783 -49.24 23.08 -12.96
C THR A 783 -48.13 23.81 -12.21
N GLY A 784 -48.47 24.84 -11.41
CA GLY A 784 -47.50 25.56 -10.57
C GLY A 784 -46.83 24.67 -9.52
N THR A 785 -47.57 23.76 -8.88
CA THR A 785 -46.97 22.78 -7.95
C THR A 785 -46.04 21.79 -8.64
N THR A 786 -46.39 21.31 -9.85
CA THR A 786 -45.53 20.40 -10.62
C THR A 786 -44.25 21.08 -11.08
N LEU A 787 -44.33 22.32 -11.58
CA LEU A 787 -43.15 23.10 -11.98
C LEU A 787 -42.20 23.37 -10.81
N ARG A 788 -42.74 23.63 -9.60
CA ARG A 788 -41.91 23.71 -8.39
C ARG A 788 -41.16 22.41 -8.10
N SER A 789 -41.84 21.26 -8.18
CA SER A 789 -41.18 19.96 -8.00
C SER A 789 -40.11 19.68 -9.07
N ILE A 790 -40.35 20.10 -10.32
CA ILE A 790 -39.34 20.01 -11.39
C ILE A 790 -38.13 20.89 -11.06
N SER A 791 -38.36 22.13 -10.63
CA SER A 791 -37.28 23.05 -10.23
C SER A 791 -36.41 22.44 -9.11
N ASP A 792 -37.02 21.85 -8.08
CA ASP A 792 -36.30 21.19 -6.98
C ASP A 792 -35.45 20.00 -7.50
N ARG A 793 -36.00 19.19 -8.40
CA ARG A 793 -35.30 18.05 -9.01
C ARG A 793 -34.14 18.49 -9.89
N VAL A 794 -34.34 19.51 -10.73
CA VAL A 794 -33.28 20.08 -11.58
C VAL A 794 -32.18 20.70 -10.71
N SER A 795 -32.54 21.36 -9.61
CA SER A 795 -31.55 21.90 -8.66
C SER A 795 -30.75 20.78 -7.97
N HIS A 796 -31.37 19.63 -7.67
CA HIS A 796 -30.65 18.46 -7.17
C HIS A 796 -29.69 17.89 -8.22
N ILE A 797 -30.12 17.77 -9.48
CA ILE A 797 -29.27 17.29 -10.59
C ILE A 797 -28.08 18.23 -10.76
N SER A 798 -28.27 19.55 -10.71
CA SER A 798 -27.19 20.54 -10.80
C SER A 798 -26.11 20.29 -9.73
N ASN A 799 -26.53 20.06 -8.48
CA ASN A 799 -25.60 19.74 -7.40
C ASN A 799 -24.82 18.43 -7.63
N LEU A 800 -25.47 17.39 -8.15
CA LEU A 800 -24.80 16.12 -8.47
C LEU A 800 -23.78 16.29 -9.60
N VAL A 801 -24.15 17.01 -10.66
CA VAL A 801 -23.25 17.26 -11.80
C VAL A 801 -22.05 18.10 -11.37
N SER A 802 -22.25 19.10 -10.50
CA SER A 802 -21.16 19.88 -9.92
C SER A 802 -20.19 18.99 -9.10
N ALA A 803 -20.72 18.08 -8.28
CA ALA A 803 -19.89 17.12 -7.53
C ALA A 803 -19.09 16.17 -8.47
N ILE A 804 -19.68 15.73 -9.58
CA ILE A 804 -18.98 14.94 -10.60
C ILE A 804 -17.87 15.76 -11.25
N ALA A 805 -18.13 17.02 -11.61
CA ALA A 805 -17.14 17.89 -12.22
C ALA A 805 -15.93 18.12 -11.29
N ASP A 806 -16.18 18.34 -10.00
CA ASP A 806 -15.13 18.47 -8.98
C ASP A 806 -14.32 17.17 -8.84
N SER A 807 -14.99 16.02 -8.70
CA SER A 807 -14.32 14.72 -8.60
C SER A 807 -13.50 14.38 -9.85
N THR A 808 -14.02 14.69 -11.03
CA THR A 808 -13.31 14.44 -12.30
C THR A 808 -12.09 15.37 -12.44
N SER A 809 -12.17 16.60 -11.92
CA SER A 809 -11.03 17.50 -11.86
C SER A 809 -9.93 16.97 -10.93
N GLU A 810 -10.30 16.41 -9.78
CA GLU A 810 -9.35 15.79 -8.84
C GLU A 810 -8.70 14.54 -9.44
N GLN A 811 -9.48 13.68 -10.13
CA GLN A 811 -8.96 12.53 -10.87
C GLN A 811 -7.97 12.93 -11.96
N ALA A 812 -8.24 14.02 -12.70
CA ALA A 812 -7.32 14.53 -13.71
C ALA A 812 -5.98 14.97 -13.09
N THR A 813 -6.01 15.59 -11.90
CA THR A 813 -4.79 15.92 -11.15
C THR A 813 -4.05 14.65 -10.71
N GLY A 814 -4.75 13.66 -10.15
CA GLY A 814 -4.15 12.40 -9.73
C GLY A 814 -3.52 11.61 -10.89
N LEU A 815 -4.15 11.59 -12.06
CA LEU A 815 -3.60 10.99 -13.26
C LEU A 815 -2.35 11.73 -13.78
N SER A 816 -2.31 13.06 -13.65
CA SER A 816 -1.11 13.82 -13.99
C SER A 816 0.07 13.47 -13.07
N GLU A 817 -0.18 13.26 -11.78
CA GLU A 817 0.86 12.83 -10.82
C GLU A 817 1.32 11.40 -11.10
N ALA A 818 0.38 10.49 -11.41
CA ALA A 818 0.69 9.12 -11.82
C ALA A 818 1.55 9.09 -13.10
N ASN A 819 1.26 9.95 -14.08
CA ASN A 819 2.04 10.06 -15.30
C ASN A 819 3.50 10.51 -15.03
N ILE A 820 3.68 11.45 -14.10
CA ILE A 820 5.02 11.88 -13.65
C ILE A 820 5.76 10.70 -12.98
N ALA A 821 5.07 9.95 -12.10
CA ALA A 821 5.67 8.80 -11.44
C ALA A 821 6.10 7.71 -12.42
N VAL A 822 5.29 7.43 -13.45
CA VAL A 822 5.63 6.47 -14.52
C VAL A 822 6.84 6.94 -15.32
N SER A 823 6.91 8.23 -15.68
CA SER A 823 8.09 8.80 -16.35
C SER A 823 9.36 8.66 -15.50
N GLN A 824 9.24 8.76 -14.17
CA GLN A 824 10.36 8.60 -13.26
C GLN A 824 10.80 7.13 -13.11
N LEU A 825 9.84 6.18 -13.13
CA LEU A 825 10.12 4.75 -13.18
C LEU A 825 10.79 4.34 -14.50
N ASP A 826 10.39 4.91 -15.63
CA ASP A 826 11.06 4.70 -16.92
C ASP A 826 12.53 5.14 -16.86
N GLN A 827 12.81 6.33 -16.29
CA GLN A 827 14.18 6.81 -16.12
C GLN A 827 15.05 5.88 -15.26
N VAL A 828 14.49 5.37 -14.15
CA VAL A 828 15.19 4.38 -13.29
C VAL A 828 15.40 3.06 -14.04
N THR A 829 14.43 2.63 -14.84
CA THR A 829 14.51 1.41 -15.65
C THR A 829 15.63 1.52 -16.70
N GLN A 830 15.76 2.66 -17.36
CA GLN A 830 16.87 2.93 -18.27
C GLN A 830 18.23 2.97 -17.55
N GLN A 831 18.30 3.54 -16.35
CA GLN A 831 19.52 3.49 -15.52
C GLN A 831 19.88 2.06 -15.11
N ASN A 832 18.89 1.23 -14.79
CA ASN A 832 19.11 -0.18 -14.48
C ASN A 832 19.66 -0.93 -15.70
N ALA A 833 19.13 -0.66 -16.90
CA ALA A 833 19.64 -1.25 -18.14
C ALA A 833 21.12 -0.87 -18.37
N ALA A 834 21.48 0.41 -18.19
CA ALA A 834 22.87 0.86 -18.28
C ALA A 834 23.77 0.23 -17.21
N MET A 835 23.28 0.13 -15.98
CA MET A 835 24.00 -0.50 -14.87
C MET A 835 24.24 -2.00 -15.11
N VAL A 836 23.27 -2.69 -15.70
CA VAL A 836 23.39 -4.09 -16.10
C VAL A 836 24.48 -4.25 -17.17
N GLU A 837 24.51 -3.40 -18.19
CA GLU A 837 25.58 -3.42 -19.20
C GLU A 837 26.97 -3.20 -18.57
N GLU A 838 27.11 -2.21 -17.69
CA GLU A 838 28.38 -1.93 -17.00
C GLU A 838 28.81 -3.10 -16.10
N THR A 839 27.87 -3.68 -15.34
CA THR A 839 28.16 -4.79 -14.41
C THR A 839 28.51 -6.06 -15.19
N SER A 840 27.81 -6.33 -16.29
CA SER A 840 28.08 -7.45 -17.19
C SER A 840 29.47 -7.32 -17.82
N ALA A 841 29.87 -6.12 -18.25
CA ALA A 841 31.21 -5.84 -18.76
C ALA A 841 32.30 -5.99 -17.69
N ALA A 842 32.05 -5.51 -16.46
CA ALA A 842 32.97 -5.64 -15.33
C ALA A 842 33.17 -7.11 -14.92
N GLY A 843 32.09 -7.90 -14.86
CA GLY A 843 32.14 -9.34 -14.60
C GLY A 843 32.96 -10.09 -15.66
N GLN A 844 32.81 -9.71 -16.93
CA GLN A 844 33.55 -10.31 -18.03
C GLN A 844 35.05 -9.98 -17.99
N LEU A 845 35.41 -8.77 -17.55
CA LEU A 845 36.80 -8.38 -17.29
C LEU A 845 37.41 -9.17 -16.13
N LEU A 846 36.70 -9.28 -14.99
CA LEU A 846 37.15 -10.06 -13.84
C LEU A 846 37.36 -11.53 -14.19
N SER A 847 36.46 -12.11 -14.99
CA SER A 847 36.59 -13.48 -15.51
C SER A 847 37.86 -13.64 -16.36
N GLN A 848 38.15 -12.68 -17.25
CA GLN A 848 39.39 -12.70 -18.04
C GLN A 848 40.65 -12.58 -17.17
N ASP A 849 40.63 -11.71 -16.15
CA ASP A 849 41.76 -11.54 -15.24
C ASP A 849 41.98 -12.77 -14.36
N ALA A 850 40.91 -13.43 -13.89
CA ALA A 850 40.98 -14.70 -13.18
C ALA A 850 41.60 -15.81 -14.04
N ILE A 851 41.17 -15.92 -15.31
CA ILE A 851 41.76 -16.88 -16.28
C ILE A 851 43.24 -16.57 -16.52
N LYS A 852 43.61 -15.29 -16.59
CA LYS A 852 45.00 -14.86 -16.81
C LYS A 852 45.87 -15.18 -15.59
N LEU A 853 45.37 -14.96 -14.37
CA LEU A 853 46.03 -15.36 -13.13
C LEU A 853 46.23 -16.87 -13.06
N SER A 854 45.19 -17.66 -13.35
CA SER A 854 45.30 -19.12 -13.40
C SER A 854 46.40 -19.58 -14.37
N ARG A 855 46.46 -18.99 -15.57
CA ARG A 855 47.52 -19.28 -16.55
C ARG A 855 48.94 -18.90 -16.09
N LEU A 856 49.07 -17.83 -15.32
CA LEU A 856 50.37 -17.42 -14.76
C LEU A 856 50.82 -18.37 -13.64
N ILE A 857 49.86 -18.93 -12.88
CA ILE A 857 50.12 -19.90 -11.82
C ILE A 857 50.48 -21.27 -12.40
N ASP A 858 49.91 -21.66 -13.55
CA ASP A 858 50.26 -22.91 -14.26
C ASP A 858 51.75 -23.04 -14.60
N ALA A 859 52.51 -21.93 -14.60
CA ALA A 859 53.96 -21.93 -14.77
C ALA A 859 54.72 -22.47 -13.53
N PHE A 860 54.04 -22.62 -12.40
CA PHE A 860 54.61 -23.13 -11.16
C PHE A 860 54.09 -24.54 -10.85
N THR A 861 54.99 -25.45 -10.46
CA THR A 861 54.61 -26.73 -9.87
C THR A 861 54.46 -26.52 -8.37
N ILE A 862 53.24 -26.68 -7.87
CA ILE A 862 52.87 -26.44 -6.47
C ILE A 862 52.34 -27.72 -5.82
N ASP A 863 52.55 -27.84 -4.52
CA ASP A 863 51.97 -28.92 -3.72
C ASP A 863 50.70 -28.40 -3.08
N VAL A 864 49.56 -28.79 -3.67
CA VAL A 864 48.23 -28.51 -3.12
C VAL A 864 47.94 -29.60 -2.10
N GLN A 865 48.40 -29.41 -0.87
CA GLN A 865 47.92 -30.26 0.22
C GLN A 865 46.45 -29.93 0.44
N ASP A 866 45.61 -30.91 0.13
CA ASP A 866 44.16 -30.87 0.28
C ASP A 866 43.82 -30.77 1.77
N VAL A 867 43.73 -29.53 2.28
CA VAL A 867 43.14 -29.25 3.58
C VAL A 867 41.64 -29.42 3.39
N GLY A 868 41.16 -30.62 3.72
CA GLY A 868 39.82 -31.12 3.44
C GLY A 868 38.72 -30.09 3.60
N THR A 869 38.07 -29.79 2.48
CA THR A 869 36.79 -29.08 2.41
C THR A 869 35.66 -30.10 2.37
N ASP A 870 35.30 -30.62 3.55
CA ASP A 870 34.16 -31.53 3.73
C ASP A 870 32.88 -30.80 4.20
N GLN A 871 32.77 -29.50 3.94
CA GLN A 871 31.54 -28.74 4.21
C GLN A 871 31.30 -27.70 3.12
N HIS A 872 30.66 -28.09 2.02
CA HIS A 872 29.65 -27.31 1.28
C HIS A 872 29.11 -28.17 0.11
N LYS A 873 28.43 -29.26 0.46
CA LYS A 873 27.45 -29.93 -0.42
C LYS A 873 26.13 -30.09 0.35
N ARG A 874 25.40 -28.99 0.44
CA ARG A 874 23.95 -28.90 0.66
C ARG A 874 23.51 -27.69 -0.15
N GLY A 875 22.57 -27.70 -1.07
CA GLY A 875 21.72 -28.73 -1.64
C GLY A 875 20.86 -27.97 -2.63
N PHE A 876 21.18 -28.05 -3.93
CA PHE A 876 20.24 -27.73 -4.99
C PHE A 876 19.80 -29.05 -5.59
N ALA A 877 18.56 -29.43 -5.30
CA ALA A 877 17.89 -30.48 -6.07
C ALA A 877 17.74 -29.99 -7.51
N PRO A 878 17.97 -30.83 -8.53
CA PRO A 878 17.54 -30.52 -9.87
C PRO A 878 16.02 -30.65 -9.92
N ASP A 879 15.32 -29.55 -10.14
CA ASP A 879 13.90 -29.55 -10.46
C ASP A 879 13.63 -30.44 -11.69
N GLU A 880 12.55 -31.21 -11.59
CA GLU A 880 12.02 -32.01 -12.69
C GLU A 880 11.72 -31.15 -13.93
N PRO A 881 11.88 -31.69 -15.15
CA PRO A 881 11.51 -30.98 -16.36
C PRO A 881 9.99 -30.86 -16.48
N PHE A 882 9.47 -29.63 -16.34
CA PHE A 882 8.12 -29.27 -16.74
C PHE A 882 7.94 -29.46 -18.26
N HIS A 883 7.44 -30.63 -18.65
CA HIS A 883 6.81 -30.85 -19.94
C HIS A 883 5.31 -30.55 -19.81
N LYS A 884 4.89 -29.35 -20.23
CA LYS A 884 3.60 -29.10 -20.94
C LYS A 884 3.38 -27.60 -21.16
N ALA A 885 3.66 -27.13 -22.37
CA ALA A 885 2.95 -26.00 -23.00
C ALA A 885 3.24 -26.00 -24.51
N LYS A 886 2.46 -26.80 -25.25
CA LYS A 886 2.20 -26.59 -26.68
C LYS A 886 0.70 -26.84 -26.90
N GLN A 887 0.09 -25.97 -27.70
CA GLN A 887 -1.35 -25.79 -27.97
C GLN A 887 -2.00 -24.88 -26.91
N PHE A 888 -2.41 -23.65 -27.21
CA PHE A 888 -3.21 -23.24 -28.36
C PHE A 888 -2.72 -21.92 -29.00
N VAL A 889 -2.65 -21.93 -30.33
CA VAL A 889 -2.81 -20.75 -31.18
C VAL A 889 -4.25 -20.81 -31.66
N ALA A 890 -5.05 -19.82 -31.28
CA ALA A 890 -6.20 -19.27 -32.01
C ALA A 890 -6.53 -17.93 -31.37
#